data_AF-A0A496UYL5-F1
#
_entry.id   AF-A0A496UYL5-F1
#
_cell.length_a   1.000
_cell.length_b   1.000
_cell.length_c   1.000
_cell.angle_alpha   90.00
_cell.angle_beta   90.00
_cell.angle_gamma   90.00
#
_symmetry.space_group_name_H-M   'P 1'
#
loop_
_entity.id
_entity.type
_entity.pdbx_description
1 polymer ?
#
loop_
_entity_poly.entity_id
_entity_poly.type
_entity_poly.pdbx_seq_one_letter_code
_entity_poly.pdbx_strand_id
1 'polypeptide(L)'
;MSFVSAIGTDWSCNEAGGTVICDQASLAVGDANPIVINVMAPSTAGDITNQAVVSAVTVESNNSNNSVSEVTTINPQPQPPTTEQLTLTADPSQFSESAGANASTATVTRTGDTSNAVTVNLTSSKPLEVTVPATVTLPAGSQSVTFEIAAIDDTVIDGTQTVILTATAAGYTDGTVTLSVTDNEGSGPALTPSIIRFSTKAYKALENNGIAKITVTRAGNNVGEITVDYATSDDTAQAGQDYQAASGTLLWRAGEQGEKTFSVEIVDNAILDGDKRLKLSLGNLIGANASLAVDTATLMIIDDERPQPGTAQFANTTVEVSESAQTVTLTVNRVGGSDGELVVNYATTAGTATAGRDYVQTRGKLTWISGDSTEKTVTVAITDDTEIEGHELFTVSLFDETSSESLDTTATVFISDNDIVVELQPCPSRGLIDFTCNAQGETLTNVTVAQGVSLANAVLEGLISNKGWVSNSTVQPGAELIGGIISGYMTNKGTLKDFDFRGALVEGGTLSGDITNNSQIGGSFKDVHLAANTRISGGQLQGIIRSDVNDAPARLENLQVKDNSYLSGVVISNTVRFGKAVTLSNVRLAQSVSLVDVILEGQITGDAKAPARLENVIVKENSQLAGVVIGKGVQLGDKVVLSEGVRFSSSQWIPTQMELINLLPALPSMDCDELIMPVKQSDLSADVLEPSVGLLAAINGLADLTDNNWVITQEADCGTLQLTIDTLRFAVQPLSVTSTNRSAALEVLERQSVRFVTDTGIVVLAHPAVQAPSLLQASLAEFDLPEVIVLENGNLKIPAPDGNWFSARADWVSFISEEPGMETGLSFEENSHVTGVVLAYTVFTDNQENLRQQFFYPAPAMPESLYSAAQQVVIERYGLVSFELEGQSYRGVLDYLVTTGTPASPGNLLQVEPFSDINGDGKEDWLLIYPDGHRQILFQS
;
A
#
# COMPACT_ATOMS: atom_id res chain seq x y z
N MET A 1 33.46 25.63 -58.89
CA MET A 1 34.06 24.32 -59.25
C MET A 1 35.50 24.35 -58.78
N SER A 2 36.01 23.27 -58.19
CA SER A 2 37.43 23.16 -57.80
C SER A 2 38.04 21.91 -58.43
N PHE A 3 39.27 22.03 -58.94
CA PHE A 3 40.01 20.90 -59.48
C PHE A 3 40.38 19.91 -58.36
N VAL A 4 40.30 18.61 -58.67
CA VAL A 4 40.65 17.55 -57.72
C VAL A 4 41.87 16.78 -58.22
N SER A 5 41.85 16.30 -59.47
CA SER A 5 42.99 15.60 -60.08
C SER A 5 42.82 15.46 -61.60
N ALA A 6 43.93 15.21 -62.32
CA ALA A 6 43.93 14.82 -63.72
C ALA A 6 44.91 13.66 -63.91
N ILE A 7 44.46 12.58 -64.54
CA ILE A 7 45.25 11.38 -64.74
C ILE A 7 45.05 10.84 -66.15
N GLY A 8 46.12 10.40 -66.80
CA GLY A 8 46.08 9.79 -68.13
C GLY A 8 47.28 8.86 -68.30
N THR A 9 47.07 7.70 -68.91
CA THR A 9 48.15 6.74 -69.16
C THR A 9 49.10 7.29 -70.22
N ASP A 10 50.38 7.44 -69.86
CA ASP A 10 51.45 8.06 -70.66
C ASP A 10 51.35 9.59 -70.87
N TRP A 11 50.50 10.26 -70.08
CA TRP A 11 50.35 11.72 -70.05
C TRP A 11 50.94 12.32 -68.78
N SER A 12 51.55 13.51 -68.89
CA SER A 12 51.93 14.32 -67.73
C SER A 12 51.03 15.54 -67.64
N CYS A 13 50.17 15.59 -66.61
CA CYS A 13 49.16 16.63 -66.43
C CYS A 13 49.48 17.55 -65.25
N ASN A 14 49.36 18.87 -65.45
CA ASN A 14 49.46 19.88 -64.39
C ASN A 14 48.29 20.87 -64.48
N GLU A 15 47.80 21.33 -63.33
CA GLU A 15 46.76 22.36 -63.25
C GLU A 15 47.35 23.68 -62.77
N ALA A 16 46.94 24.77 -63.42
CA ALA A 16 47.26 26.12 -62.98
C ALA A 16 46.12 27.08 -63.36
N GLY A 17 45.51 27.71 -62.35
CA GLY A 17 44.55 28.80 -62.55
C GLY A 17 43.26 28.41 -63.27
N GLY A 18 42.80 27.17 -63.10
CA GLY A 18 41.58 26.63 -63.71
C GLY A 18 41.79 26.00 -65.10
N THR A 19 43.03 25.90 -65.57
CA THR A 19 43.39 25.22 -66.83
C THR A 19 44.27 24.00 -66.53
N VAL A 20 43.91 22.85 -67.11
CA VAL A 20 44.69 21.61 -67.02
C VAL A 20 45.44 21.41 -68.34
N ILE A 21 46.77 21.31 -68.26
CA ILE A 21 47.65 21.06 -69.41
C ILE A 21 48.21 19.65 -69.26
N CYS A 22 48.00 18.81 -70.28
CA CYS A 22 48.51 17.44 -70.33
C CYS A 22 49.43 17.27 -71.55
N ASP A 23 50.68 16.90 -71.29
CA ASP A 23 51.71 16.76 -72.32
C ASP A 23 52.07 15.28 -72.55
N GLN A 24 52.29 14.92 -73.82
CA GLN A 24 52.86 13.64 -74.24
C GLN A 24 53.84 13.87 -75.40
N ALA A 25 54.97 13.17 -75.38
CA ALA A 25 56.07 13.41 -76.33
C ALA A 25 55.75 13.03 -77.79
N SER A 26 54.85 12.07 -78.02
CA SER A 26 54.40 11.66 -79.35
C SER A 26 53.08 10.90 -79.28
N LEU A 27 52.18 11.13 -80.24
CA LEU A 27 50.94 10.37 -80.41
C LEU A 27 51.09 9.37 -81.57
N ALA A 28 50.63 8.13 -81.36
CA ALA A 28 50.57 7.12 -82.42
C ALA A 28 49.35 7.39 -83.34
N VAL A 29 49.35 6.81 -84.55
CA VAL A 29 48.20 6.89 -85.46
C VAL A 29 47.04 6.06 -84.89
N GLY A 30 45.93 6.72 -84.53
CA GLY A 30 44.76 6.13 -83.90
C GLY A 30 44.27 6.99 -82.74
N ASP A 31 43.33 6.47 -81.95
CA ASP A 31 42.81 7.17 -80.78
C ASP A 31 43.89 7.22 -79.67
N ALA A 32 44.06 8.40 -79.08
CA ALA A 32 44.96 8.57 -77.94
C ALA A 32 44.35 7.96 -76.66
N ASN A 33 45.22 7.59 -75.71
CA ASN A 33 44.76 7.16 -74.39
C ASN A 33 43.96 8.30 -73.73
N PRO A 34 42.82 7.99 -73.09
CA PRO A 34 41.97 8.99 -72.48
C PRO A 34 42.66 9.68 -71.30
N ILE A 35 42.41 10.98 -71.15
CA ILE A 35 42.74 11.76 -69.96
C ILE A 35 41.45 11.94 -69.17
N VAL A 36 41.49 11.60 -67.88
CA VAL A 36 40.37 11.76 -66.95
C VAL A 36 40.65 12.93 -66.02
N ILE A 37 39.77 13.93 -66.02
CA ILE A 37 39.85 15.11 -65.16
C ILE A 37 38.72 15.02 -64.13
N ASN A 38 39.09 15.01 -62.84
CA ASN A 38 38.18 15.03 -61.72
C ASN A 38 38.04 16.44 -61.15
N VAL A 39 36.80 16.89 -61.01
CA VAL A 39 36.44 18.22 -60.47
C VAL A 39 35.30 18.08 -59.47
N MET A 40 35.22 18.99 -58.50
CA MET A 40 34.09 19.09 -57.59
C MET A 40 33.03 20.07 -58.14
N ALA A 41 31.80 19.59 -58.30
CA ALA A 41 30.68 20.35 -58.85
C ALA A 41 30.32 21.56 -57.96
N PRO A 42 30.02 22.74 -58.53
CA PRO A 42 29.51 23.88 -57.76
C PRO A 42 28.08 23.63 -57.26
N SER A 43 27.70 24.27 -56.15
CA SER A 43 26.36 24.18 -55.55
C SER A 43 25.28 24.99 -56.29
N THR A 44 25.65 25.71 -57.35
CA THR A 44 24.76 26.60 -58.12
C THR A 44 24.51 26.00 -59.50
N ALA A 45 23.25 25.98 -59.94
CA ALA A 45 22.87 25.45 -61.26
C ALA A 45 23.43 26.30 -62.41
N GLY A 46 23.83 25.65 -63.50
CA GLY A 46 24.37 26.32 -64.69
C GLY A 46 25.08 25.37 -65.66
N ASP A 47 25.42 25.88 -66.83
CA ASP A 47 26.17 25.17 -67.85
C ASP A 47 27.67 25.39 -67.70
N ILE A 48 28.45 24.30 -67.66
CA ILE A 48 29.91 24.36 -67.74
C ILE A 48 30.31 23.99 -69.16
N THR A 49 31.03 24.88 -69.85
CA THR A 49 31.63 24.56 -71.15
C THR A 49 33.06 24.08 -70.93
N ASN A 50 33.31 22.80 -71.23
CA ASN A 50 34.64 22.22 -71.25
C ASN A 50 35.21 22.38 -72.66
N GLN A 51 36.38 23.02 -72.79
CA GLN A 51 37.06 23.17 -74.07
C GLN A 51 38.44 22.54 -74.00
N ALA A 52 38.70 21.60 -74.91
CA ALA A 52 40.00 20.99 -75.10
C ALA A 52 40.57 21.44 -76.45
N VAL A 53 41.85 21.83 -76.45
CA VAL A 53 42.58 22.25 -77.66
C VAL A 53 43.92 21.55 -77.68
N VAL A 54 44.28 20.98 -78.82
CA VAL A 54 45.57 20.31 -79.03
C VAL A 54 46.54 21.31 -79.65
N SER A 55 47.67 21.53 -79.01
CA SER A 55 48.78 22.33 -79.55
C SER A 55 49.94 21.40 -79.89
N ALA A 56 50.23 21.22 -81.19
CA ALA A 56 51.29 20.36 -81.67
C ALA A 56 52.23 21.10 -82.64
N VAL A 57 53.51 20.70 -82.66
CA VAL A 57 54.55 21.32 -83.52
C VAL A 57 54.33 21.02 -85.00
N THR A 58 53.62 19.93 -85.32
CA THR A 58 53.18 19.60 -86.68
C THR A 58 51.67 19.72 -86.75
N VAL A 59 51.17 20.53 -87.69
CA VAL A 59 49.74 20.85 -87.79
C VAL A 59 49.01 19.70 -88.45
N GLU A 60 48.06 19.12 -87.72
CA GLU A 60 47.08 18.18 -88.28
C GLU A 60 46.09 18.99 -89.15
N SER A 61 45.88 18.56 -90.41
CA SER A 61 45.14 19.32 -91.44
C SER A 61 43.60 19.24 -91.35
N ASN A 62 43.07 18.27 -90.61
CA ASN A 62 41.66 18.14 -90.27
C ASN A 62 41.36 18.85 -88.93
N ASN A 63 40.97 20.12 -89.06
CA ASN A 63 40.68 21.01 -87.93
C ASN A 63 39.64 20.46 -86.92
N SER A 64 38.84 19.45 -87.26
CA SER A 64 37.91 18.81 -86.31
C SER A 64 38.61 18.05 -85.18
N ASN A 65 39.86 17.65 -85.37
CA ASN A 65 40.63 16.88 -84.38
C ASN A 65 41.46 17.76 -83.44
N ASN A 66 41.57 19.06 -83.73
CA ASN A 66 42.46 19.98 -83.03
C ASN A 66 41.79 20.70 -81.85
N SER A 67 40.46 20.69 -81.79
CA SER A 67 39.72 21.23 -80.65
C SER A 67 38.33 20.62 -80.56
N VAL A 68 37.89 20.34 -79.33
CA VAL A 68 36.52 19.94 -79.03
C VAL A 68 36.00 20.79 -77.87
N SER A 69 34.72 21.14 -77.93
CA SER A 69 34.02 21.75 -76.83
C SER A 69 32.78 20.93 -76.52
N GLU A 70 32.59 20.65 -75.23
CA GLU A 70 31.42 19.93 -74.73
C GLU A 70 30.83 20.72 -73.56
N VAL A 71 29.50 20.83 -73.54
CA VAL A 71 28.79 21.50 -72.45
C VAL A 71 28.25 20.44 -71.51
N THR A 72 28.63 20.53 -70.24
CA THR A 72 28.06 19.76 -69.15
C THR A 72 27.10 20.63 -68.38
N THR A 73 25.80 20.37 -68.50
CA THR A 73 24.76 21.06 -67.75
C THR A 73 24.68 20.50 -66.33
N ILE A 74 24.93 21.35 -65.32
CA ILE A 74 24.60 21.03 -63.92
C ILE A 74 23.11 21.30 -63.77
N ASN A 75 22.31 20.24 -63.87
CA ASN A 75 20.90 20.32 -63.53
C ASN A 75 20.78 20.67 -62.04
N PRO A 76 19.92 21.63 -61.65
CA PRO A 76 19.54 21.72 -60.25
C PRO A 76 19.04 20.34 -59.83
N GLN A 77 19.46 19.87 -58.65
CA GLN A 77 18.69 18.83 -57.96
C GLN A 77 17.22 19.25 -58.06
N PRO A 78 16.30 18.40 -58.56
CA PRO A 78 14.89 18.76 -58.51
C PRO A 78 14.57 18.97 -57.04
N GLN A 79 14.46 20.24 -56.62
CA GLN A 79 13.74 20.51 -55.41
C GLN A 79 12.33 19.97 -55.69
N PRO A 80 11.77 19.14 -54.79
CA PRO A 80 10.34 18.97 -54.75
C PRO A 80 9.72 20.39 -54.77
N PRO A 81 8.48 20.59 -55.26
CA PRO A 81 7.82 21.86 -54.98
C PRO A 81 8.04 22.12 -53.49
N THR A 82 8.69 23.23 -53.12
CA THR A 82 8.77 23.66 -51.72
C THR A 82 7.37 24.09 -51.38
N THR A 83 6.50 23.09 -51.21
CA THR A 83 5.21 23.24 -50.59
C THR A 83 5.59 23.80 -49.24
N GLU A 84 5.24 25.06 -49.00
CA GLU A 84 5.55 25.69 -47.73
C GLU A 84 5.00 24.76 -46.64
N GLN A 85 5.76 24.53 -45.57
CA GLN A 85 5.39 23.53 -44.58
C GLN A 85 5.13 24.21 -43.27
N LEU A 86 4.11 23.75 -42.55
CA LEU A 86 3.96 24.01 -41.14
C LEU A 86 4.63 22.87 -40.36
N THR A 87 5.39 23.21 -39.33
CA THR A 87 5.80 22.28 -38.28
C THR A 87 5.16 22.72 -36.97
N LEU A 88 4.79 21.73 -36.16
CA LEU A 88 4.16 21.93 -34.86
C LEU A 88 4.98 21.16 -33.83
N THR A 89 5.40 21.85 -32.76
CA THR A 89 6.06 21.25 -31.61
C THR A 89 5.32 21.65 -30.33
N ALA A 90 5.43 20.85 -29.28
CA ALA A 90 4.82 21.12 -27.98
C ALA A 90 5.78 20.67 -26.87
N ASP A 91 5.90 21.49 -25.83
CA ASP A 91 6.75 21.23 -24.66
C ASP A 91 6.03 21.65 -23.37
N PRO A 92 5.76 20.72 -22.43
CA PRO A 92 5.99 19.28 -22.54
C PRO A 92 5.04 18.61 -23.57
N SER A 93 5.47 17.52 -24.19
CA SER A 93 4.62 16.70 -25.08
C SER A 93 3.82 15.62 -24.33
N GLN A 94 4.01 15.50 -23.02
CA GLN A 94 3.26 14.64 -22.11
C GLN A 94 2.85 15.42 -20.87
N PHE A 95 1.59 15.33 -20.48
CA PHE A 95 1.03 16.02 -19.30
C PHE A 95 -0.22 15.30 -18.78
N SER A 96 -0.60 15.56 -17.53
CA SER A 96 -1.84 15.02 -16.94
C SER A 96 -3.07 15.74 -17.48
N GLU A 97 -4.22 15.08 -17.56
CA GLU A 97 -5.48 15.78 -17.88
C GLU A 97 -5.87 16.86 -16.85
N SER A 98 -5.50 16.66 -15.58
CA SER A 98 -5.59 17.66 -14.48
C SER A 98 -4.62 18.85 -14.59
N ALA A 99 -3.74 18.89 -15.59
CA ALA A 99 -2.82 20.02 -15.78
C ALA A 99 -3.54 21.33 -16.15
N GLY A 100 -4.80 21.24 -16.60
CA GLY A 100 -5.68 22.39 -16.82
C GLY A 100 -5.21 23.37 -17.90
N ALA A 101 -5.50 24.65 -17.71
CA ALA A 101 -5.07 25.69 -18.65
C ALA A 101 -3.55 25.91 -18.55
N ASN A 102 -2.84 25.82 -19.68
CA ASN A 102 -1.37 25.83 -19.81
C ASN A 102 -0.70 24.47 -19.50
N ALA A 103 -1.37 23.38 -19.84
CA ALA A 103 -0.80 22.03 -19.74
C ALA A 103 0.45 21.84 -20.62
N SER A 104 0.53 22.57 -21.74
CA SER A 104 1.69 22.60 -22.62
C SER A 104 1.71 23.87 -23.47
N THR A 105 2.89 24.31 -23.89
CA THR A 105 3.02 25.40 -24.85
C THR A 105 3.45 24.83 -26.21
N ALA A 106 2.67 25.12 -27.26
CA ALA A 106 2.96 24.70 -28.62
C ALA A 106 3.48 25.82 -29.50
N THR A 107 4.37 25.49 -30.42
CA THR A 107 4.95 26.41 -31.40
C THR A 107 4.62 25.93 -32.82
N VAL A 108 3.94 26.78 -33.59
CA VAL A 108 3.81 26.60 -35.05
C VAL A 108 4.94 27.34 -35.72
N THR A 109 5.66 26.68 -36.63
CA THR A 109 6.70 27.29 -37.46
C THR A 109 6.37 27.06 -38.93
N ARG A 110 6.57 28.07 -39.78
CA ARG A 110 6.41 27.95 -41.24
C ARG A 110 7.76 27.96 -41.95
N THR A 111 7.85 27.27 -43.07
CA THR A 111 8.92 27.46 -44.08
C THR A 111 8.40 28.34 -45.22
N GLY A 112 9.30 29.00 -45.97
CA GLY A 112 8.92 29.80 -47.14
C GLY A 112 8.83 31.32 -46.90
N ASP A 113 7.97 32.02 -47.65
CA ASP A 113 7.89 33.48 -47.62
C ASP A 113 7.24 34.00 -46.33
N THR A 114 7.90 34.97 -45.70
CA THR A 114 7.39 35.63 -44.48
C THR A 114 6.80 37.00 -44.73
N SER A 115 6.77 37.48 -45.97
CA SER A 115 6.32 38.84 -46.33
C SER A 115 4.88 39.14 -45.94
N ASN A 116 4.02 38.12 -45.89
CA ASN A 116 2.62 38.22 -45.50
C ASN A 116 2.34 37.45 -44.20
N ALA A 117 1.31 37.88 -43.48
CA ALA A 117 0.80 37.13 -42.34
C ALA A 117 0.01 35.90 -42.81
N VAL A 118 0.06 34.80 -42.06
CA VAL A 118 -0.64 33.55 -42.35
C VAL A 118 -1.50 33.17 -41.15
N THR A 119 -2.78 32.93 -41.38
CA THR A 119 -3.69 32.38 -40.37
C THR A 119 -3.69 30.86 -40.48
N VAL A 120 -3.36 30.20 -39.37
CA VAL A 120 -3.26 28.75 -39.23
C VAL A 120 -4.46 28.26 -38.42
N ASN A 121 -5.22 27.30 -38.95
CA ASN A 121 -6.29 26.63 -38.22
C ASN A 121 -5.71 25.46 -37.42
N LEU A 122 -6.15 25.31 -36.17
CA LEU A 122 -5.70 24.25 -35.28
C LEU A 122 -6.88 23.33 -34.95
N THR A 123 -6.64 22.02 -35.00
CA THR A 123 -7.63 21.01 -34.62
C THR A 123 -7.01 19.97 -33.70
N SER A 124 -7.76 19.54 -32.69
CA SER A 124 -7.42 18.39 -31.84
C SER A 124 -8.21 17.17 -32.30
N SER A 125 -7.53 16.01 -32.40
CA SER A 125 -8.20 14.73 -32.68
C SER A 125 -9.10 14.27 -31.53
N LYS A 126 -8.89 14.78 -30.31
CA LYS A 126 -9.66 14.49 -29.11
C LYS A 126 -9.96 15.79 -28.36
N PRO A 127 -10.98 16.56 -28.79
CA PRO A 127 -11.29 17.86 -28.20
C PRO A 127 -11.87 17.80 -26.78
N LEU A 128 -12.23 16.61 -26.30
CA LEU A 128 -12.63 16.38 -24.91
C LEU A 128 -11.43 16.18 -23.97
N GLU A 129 -10.23 15.94 -24.51
CA GLU A 129 -9.00 15.72 -23.75
C GLU A 129 -8.11 16.98 -23.78
N VAL A 130 -8.02 17.59 -24.96
CA VAL A 130 -7.12 18.71 -25.23
C VAL A 130 -7.84 19.74 -26.08
N THR A 131 -7.84 20.97 -25.60
CA THR A 131 -8.33 22.14 -26.34
C THR A 131 -7.19 23.07 -26.73
N VAL A 132 -7.36 23.65 -27.93
CA VAL A 132 -6.45 24.62 -28.54
C VAL A 132 -7.28 25.79 -29.10
N PRO A 133 -6.70 26.98 -29.27
CA PRO A 133 -7.35 28.06 -29.98
C PRO A 133 -7.74 27.62 -31.40
N ALA A 134 -8.90 28.05 -31.90
CA ALA A 134 -9.35 27.65 -33.25
C ALA A 134 -8.36 28.08 -34.36
N THR A 135 -7.70 29.22 -34.16
CA THR A 135 -6.68 29.73 -35.10
C THR A 135 -5.55 30.44 -34.37
N VAL A 136 -4.35 30.40 -34.94
CA VAL A 136 -3.21 31.25 -34.57
C VAL A 136 -2.70 31.99 -35.81
N THR A 137 -2.19 33.21 -35.64
CA THR A 137 -1.67 34.01 -36.77
C THR A 137 -0.16 34.12 -36.69
N LEU A 138 0.53 33.71 -37.75
CA LEU A 138 1.96 33.98 -38.00
C LEU A 138 2.08 35.39 -38.61
N PRO A 139 2.64 36.39 -37.90
CA PRO A 139 2.75 37.76 -38.44
C PRO A 139 3.68 37.86 -39.64
N ALA A 140 3.51 38.92 -40.45
CA ALA A 140 4.48 39.27 -41.48
C ALA A 140 5.87 39.54 -40.85
N GLY A 141 6.91 38.95 -41.41
CA GLY A 141 8.29 38.99 -40.90
C GLY A 141 8.61 37.93 -39.83
N SER A 142 7.63 37.15 -39.36
CA SER A 142 7.84 36.09 -38.35
C SER A 142 7.74 34.69 -38.96
N GLN A 143 8.62 33.80 -38.52
CA GLN A 143 8.64 32.40 -38.94
C GLN A 143 7.86 31.47 -38.00
N SER A 144 7.67 31.87 -36.74
CA SER A 144 6.97 31.07 -35.73
C SER A 144 6.07 31.89 -34.82
N VAL A 145 5.14 31.20 -34.17
CA VAL A 145 4.23 31.75 -33.15
C VAL A 145 3.90 30.66 -32.14
N THR A 146 3.77 31.03 -30.86
CA THR A 146 3.38 30.11 -29.79
C THR A 146 1.91 30.26 -29.40
N PHE A 147 1.32 29.19 -28.87
CA PHE A 147 0.00 29.20 -28.25
C PHE A 147 -0.06 28.17 -27.12
N GLU A 148 -0.98 28.37 -26.18
CA GLU A 148 -1.18 27.46 -25.05
C GLU A 148 -2.13 26.31 -25.41
N ILE A 149 -1.80 25.13 -24.90
CA ILE A 149 -2.63 23.94 -24.92
C ILE A 149 -3.26 23.78 -23.54
N ALA A 150 -4.58 23.57 -23.49
CA ALA A 150 -5.29 23.28 -22.26
C ALA A 150 -5.69 21.80 -22.23
N ALA A 151 -5.35 21.13 -21.14
CA ALA A 151 -5.88 19.81 -20.82
C ALA A 151 -7.27 19.95 -20.20
N ILE A 152 -8.17 19.02 -20.51
CA ILE A 152 -9.50 18.94 -19.91
C ILE A 152 -9.47 17.76 -18.94
N ASP A 153 -9.56 18.07 -17.65
CA ASP A 153 -9.76 17.09 -16.59
C ASP A 153 -11.19 16.56 -16.65
N ASP A 154 -11.37 15.26 -16.79
CA ASP A 154 -12.66 14.63 -16.60
C ASP A 154 -12.65 13.60 -15.44
N THR A 155 -13.60 12.67 -15.42
CA THR A 155 -13.71 11.67 -14.33
C THR A 155 -13.74 10.24 -14.88
N VAL A 156 -13.35 10.07 -16.14
CA VAL A 156 -13.41 8.83 -16.90
C VAL A 156 -12.03 8.20 -16.87
N ILE A 157 -11.94 7.03 -16.24
CA ILE A 157 -10.72 6.21 -16.31
C ILE A 157 -10.65 5.60 -17.71
N ASP A 158 -9.94 6.24 -18.63
CA ASP A 158 -9.70 5.71 -19.97
C ASP A 158 -8.22 5.55 -20.34
N GLY A 159 -7.33 5.79 -19.37
CA GLY A 159 -5.89 5.55 -19.46
C GLY A 159 -5.17 6.63 -20.25
N THR A 160 -3.89 6.40 -20.57
CA THR A 160 -3.11 7.41 -21.32
C THR A 160 -3.64 7.58 -22.74
N GLN A 161 -4.16 8.76 -23.05
CA GLN A 161 -4.76 9.10 -24.32
C GLN A 161 -3.74 9.76 -25.26
N THR A 162 -3.64 9.22 -26.48
CA THR A 162 -2.85 9.84 -27.54
C THR A 162 -3.70 10.86 -28.30
N VAL A 163 -3.28 12.13 -28.29
CA VAL A 163 -3.94 13.23 -28.99
C VAL A 163 -3.05 13.76 -30.10
N ILE A 164 -3.59 13.91 -31.30
CA ILE A 164 -2.88 14.51 -32.44
C ILE A 164 -3.46 15.91 -32.64
N LEU A 165 -2.59 16.92 -32.53
CA LEU A 165 -2.91 18.27 -32.96
C LEU A 165 -2.47 18.47 -34.40
N THR A 166 -3.29 19.13 -35.20
CA THR A 166 -3.02 19.44 -36.61
C THR A 166 -3.12 20.94 -36.85
N ALA A 167 -2.10 21.50 -37.48
CA ALA A 167 -2.00 22.89 -37.91
C ALA A 167 -2.11 22.95 -39.45
N THR A 168 -3.13 23.65 -39.95
CA THR A 168 -3.45 23.70 -41.39
C THR A 168 -3.55 25.14 -41.88
N ALA A 169 -2.98 25.42 -43.05
CA ALA A 169 -3.09 26.73 -43.71
C ALA A 169 -3.08 26.56 -45.24
N ALA A 170 -3.83 27.41 -45.95
CA ALA A 170 -3.92 27.33 -47.40
C ALA A 170 -2.54 27.55 -48.06
N GLY A 171 -2.13 26.63 -48.93
CA GLY A 171 -0.83 26.68 -49.60
C GLY A 171 0.32 26.04 -48.82
N TYR A 172 0.06 25.57 -47.58
CA TYR A 172 1.03 24.87 -46.75
C TYR A 172 0.71 23.36 -46.65
N THR A 173 1.72 22.52 -46.44
CA THR A 173 1.50 21.17 -45.89
C THR A 173 1.27 21.26 -44.39
N ASP A 174 0.30 20.49 -43.90
CA ASP A 174 -0.10 20.47 -42.50
C ASP A 174 1.05 20.03 -41.57
N GLY A 175 1.13 20.66 -40.41
CA GLY A 175 2.02 20.28 -39.33
C GLY A 175 1.26 19.53 -38.24
N THR A 176 1.79 18.41 -37.75
CA THR A 176 1.17 17.64 -36.67
C THR A 176 2.12 17.45 -35.49
N VAL A 177 1.58 17.46 -34.28
CA VAL A 177 2.29 16.98 -33.08
C VAL A 177 1.42 15.97 -32.35
N THR A 178 2.05 14.94 -31.81
CA THR A 178 1.40 13.94 -30.96
C THR A 178 1.67 14.29 -29.50
N LEU A 179 0.62 14.34 -28.71
CA LEU A 179 0.65 14.56 -27.28
C LEU A 179 0.19 13.29 -26.56
N SER A 180 0.78 13.05 -25.39
CA SER A 180 0.38 11.98 -24.48
C SER A 180 -0.28 12.58 -23.25
N VAL A 181 -1.60 12.46 -23.14
CA VAL A 181 -2.36 12.92 -21.97
C VAL A 181 -2.48 11.76 -20.99
N THR A 182 -1.92 11.87 -19.80
CA THR A 182 -2.01 10.82 -18.77
C THR A 182 -3.23 11.02 -17.90
N ASP A 183 -4.01 9.96 -17.77
CA ASP A 183 -5.16 9.83 -16.88
C ASP A 183 -4.72 10.03 -15.41
N ASN A 184 -5.44 10.89 -14.65
CA ASN A 184 -5.18 11.09 -13.21
C ASN A 184 -6.13 10.34 -12.28
N GLU A 185 -7.10 9.63 -12.83
CA GLU A 185 -8.06 8.79 -12.14
C GLU A 185 -7.40 7.41 -11.97
N GLY A 186 -6.29 7.38 -11.22
CA GLY A 186 -5.35 6.25 -11.16
C GLY A 186 -5.99 4.86 -11.08
N SER A 187 -5.35 3.89 -11.75
CA SER A 187 -5.77 2.50 -11.90
C SER A 187 -6.30 1.87 -10.59
N GLY A 188 -7.62 1.91 -10.42
CA GLY A 188 -8.32 1.13 -9.40
C GLY A 188 -8.31 -0.37 -9.74
N PRO A 189 -8.60 -1.25 -8.76
CA PRO A 189 -8.74 -2.68 -9.04
C PRO A 189 -9.87 -2.86 -10.07
N ALA A 190 -9.71 -3.82 -10.99
CA ALA A 190 -10.69 -4.15 -12.03
C ALA A 190 -12.11 -4.04 -11.47
N LEU A 191 -12.89 -3.06 -11.99
CA LEU A 191 -14.22 -2.77 -11.48
C LEU A 191 -15.06 -4.05 -11.55
N THR A 192 -15.44 -4.56 -10.38
CA THR A 192 -16.42 -5.66 -10.31
C THR A 192 -17.68 -5.22 -11.07
N PRO A 193 -18.18 -5.97 -12.06
CA PRO A 193 -19.31 -5.53 -12.88
C PRO A 193 -20.52 -5.21 -12.01
N SER A 194 -21.31 -4.20 -12.38
CA SER A 194 -22.57 -3.91 -11.70
C SER A 194 -23.58 -5.01 -12.04
N ILE A 195 -24.08 -5.70 -11.03
CA ILE A 195 -25.06 -6.77 -11.20
C ILE A 195 -26.44 -6.26 -10.77
N ILE A 196 -27.39 -6.31 -11.70
CA ILE A 196 -28.81 -6.00 -11.46
C ILE A 196 -29.61 -7.31 -11.37
N ARG A 197 -30.46 -7.43 -10.33
CA ARG A 197 -31.26 -8.64 -10.08
C ARG A 197 -32.50 -8.36 -9.25
N PHE A 198 -33.56 -9.15 -9.44
CA PHE A 198 -34.61 -9.26 -8.43
C PHE A 198 -34.03 -9.71 -7.08
N SER A 199 -34.59 -9.22 -5.98
CA SER A 199 -34.17 -9.63 -4.63
C SER A 199 -34.45 -11.10 -4.34
N THR A 200 -35.47 -11.68 -4.98
CA THR A 200 -35.85 -13.10 -4.91
C THR A 200 -36.46 -13.57 -6.23
N LYS A 201 -36.48 -14.88 -6.47
CA LYS A 201 -37.12 -15.50 -7.67
C LYS A 201 -38.64 -15.65 -7.52
N ALA A 202 -39.18 -15.50 -6.31
CA ALA A 202 -40.60 -15.68 -6.01
C ALA A 202 -41.09 -14.68 -4.97
N TYR A 203 -42.19 -14.00 -5.28
CA TYR A 203 -42.93 -13.07 -4.43
C TYR A 203 -44.33 -13.63 -4.15
N LYS A 204 -44.94 -13.19 -3.06
CA LYS A 204 -46.32 -13.54 -2.68
C LYS A 204 -47.06 -12.30 -2.19
N ALA A 205 -48.33 -12.17 -2.54
CA ALA A 205 -49.24 -11.16 -2.02
C ALA A 205 -50.64 -11.76 -1.84
N LEU A 206 -51.38 -11.31 -0.83
CA LEU A 206 -52.82 -11.60 -0.72
C LEU A 206 -53.58 -10.76 -1.75
N GLU A 207 -54.68 -11.29 -2.26
CA GLU A 207 -55.53 -10.62 -3.25
C GLU A 207 -56.10 -9.30 -2.71
N ASN A 208 -56.61 -9.31 -1.47
CA ASN A 208 -57.04 -8.10 -0.75
C ASN A 208 -55.94 -7.08 -0.35
N ASN A 209 -54.66 -7.34 -0.64
CA ASN A 209 -53.57 -6.43 -0.26
C ASN A 209 -53.47 -5.22 -1.19
N GLY A 210 -54.14 -5.26 -2.35
CA GLY A 210 -54.25 -4.19 -3.35
C GLY A 210 -52.96 -3.87 -4.12
N ILE A 211 -51.78 -4.06 -3.52
CA ILE A 211 -50.47 -3.87 -4.17
C ILE A 211 -49.48 -4.95 -3.74
N ALA A 212 -48.65 -5.39 -4.69
CA ALA A 212 -47.48 -6.23 -4.44
C ALA A 212 -46.20 -5.43 -4.73
N LYS A 213 -45.35 -5.26 -3.72
CA LYS A 213 -44.07 -4.53 -3.85
C LYS A 213 -42.97 -5.47 -4.34
N ILE A 214 -42.36 -5.13 -5.47
CA ILE A 214 -41.26 -5.88 -6.08
C ILE A 214 -39.95 -5.12 -5.89
N THR A 215 -38.90 -5.80 -5.43
CA THR A 215 -37.60 -5.20 -5.13
C THR A 215 -36.53 -5.69 -6.13
N VAL A 216 -35.78 -4.74 -6.69
CA VAL A 216 -34.65 -4.96 -7.59
C VAL A 216 -33.41 -4.33 -6.95
N THR A 217 -32.27 -5.02 -7.02
CA THR A 217 -31.03 -4.63 -6.34
C THR A 217 -29.90 -4.40 -7.33
N ARG A 218 -29.10 -3.36 -7.09
CA ARG A 218 -27.78 -3.12 -7.73
C ARG A 218 -26.67 -3.54 -6.77
N ALA A 219 -25.79 -4.45 -7.19
CA ALA A 219 -24.60 -4.90 -6.47
C ALA A 219 -23.34 -4.74 -7.35
N GLY A 220 -22.14 -4.78 -6.77
CA GLY A 220 -20.87 -4.56 -7.48
C GLY A 220 -20.45 -3.09 -7.50
N ASN A 221 -19.79 -2.61 -8.56
CA ASN A 221 -19.41 -1.19 -8.66
C ASN A 221 -20.65 -0.28 -8.76
N ASN A 222 -20.50 0.99 -8.36
CA ASN A 222 -21.49 2.06 -8.48
C ASN A 222 -21.03 3.20 -9.39
N VAL A 223 -20.06 2.92 -10.24
CA VAL A 223 -19.53 3.88 -11.20
C VAL A 223 -20.55 3.97 -12.35
N GLY A 224 -20.90 5.19 -12.74
CA GLY A 224 -21.86 5.43 -13.82
C GLY A 224 -23.33 5.16 -13.48
N GLU A 225 -24.18 5.71 -14.34
CA GLU A 225 -25.63 5.55 -14.30
C GLU A 225 -26.05 4.19 -14.88
N ILE A 226 -27.05 3.56 -14.26
CA ILE A 226 -27.66 2.33 -14.77
C ILE A 226 -29.18 2.50 -14.84
N THR A 227 -29.74 2.13 -15.99
CA THR A 227 -31.18 1.96 -16.17
C THR A 227 -31.52 0.52 -16.55
N VAL A 228 -32.63 0.02 -16.02
CA VAL A 228 -33.19 -1.29 -16.38
C VAL A 228 -34.70 -1.18 -16.47
N ASP A 229 -35.29 -1.76 -17.50
CA ASP A 229 -36.74 -1.82 -17.65
C ASP A 229 -37.29 -3.03 -16.90
N TYR A 230 -38.48 -2.88 -16.31
CA TYR A 230 -39.28 -3.98 -15.77
C TYR A 230 -40.61 -4.09 -16.51
N ALA A 231 -41.13 -5.31 -16.58
CA ALA A 231 -42.47 -5.58 -17.11
C ALA A 231 -43.11 -6.80 -16.42
N THR A 232 -44.44 -6.81 -16.36
CA THR A 232 -45.24 -7.97 -15.97
C THR A 232 -45.82 -8.68 -17.19
N SER A 233 -46.04 -9.99 -17.08
CA SER A 233 -46.73 -10.79 -18.10
C SER A 233 -47.54 -11.92 -17.48
N ASP A 234 -48.63 -12.28 -18.15
CA ASP A 234 -49.58 -13.28 -17.68
C ASP A 234 -48.93 -14.66 -17.50
N ASP A 235 -49.42 -15.42 -16.52
CA ASP A 235 -49.20 -16.86 -16.42
C ASP A 235 -50.52 -17.58 -16.13
N THR A 236 -50.85 -17.85 -14.85
CA THR A 236 -52.22 -18.27 -14.49
C THR A 236 -53.10 -17.11 -14.03
N ALA A 237 -52.49 -16.00 -13.61
CA ALA A 237 -53.14 -14.70 -13.42
C ALA A 237 -53.16 -13.93 -14.75
N GLN A 238 -54.28 -13.24 -15.04
CA GLN A 238 -54.51 -12.44 -16.25
C GLN A 238 -54.58 -10.94 -15.91
N ALA A 239 -53.83 -10.13 -16.66
CA ALA A 239 -53.90 -8.68 -16.55
C ALA A 239 -55.33 -8.14 -16.82
N GLY A 240 -55.79 -7.21 -15.99
CA GLY A 240 -57.13 -6.65 -16.01
C GLY A 240 -58.20 -7.47 -15.27
N GLN A 241 -57.91 -8.73 -14.91
CA GLN A 241 -58.78 -9.56 -14.09
C GLN A 241 -58.20 -9.77 -12.69
N ASP A 242 -56.94 -10.21 -12.60
CA ASP A 242 -56.29 -10.58 -11.33
C ASP A 242 -55.25 -9.53 -10.87
N TYR A 243 -54.68 -8.78 -11.83
CA TYR A 243 -53.71 -7.72 -11.56
C TYR A 243 -53.72 -6.67 -12.67
N GLN A 244 -53.16 -5.48 -12.46
CA GLN A 244 -52.95 -4.50 -13.54
C GLN A 244 -51.54 -4.64 -14.12
N ALA A 245 -51.43 -4.64 -15.46
CA ALA A 245 -50.13 -4.70 -16.13
C ALA A 245 -49.25 -3.53 -15.69
N ALA A 246 -48.00 -3.82 -15.35
CA ALA A 246 -47.04 -2.85 -14.82
C ALA A 246 -45.73 -2.94 -15.61
N SER A 247 -45.26 -1.79 -16.07
CA SER A 247 -43.97 -1.66 -16.75
C SER A 247 -43.37 -0.28 -16.51
N GLY A 248 -42.05 -0.18 -16.51
CA GLY A 248 -41.34 1.09 -16.37
C GLY A 248 -39.84 0.89 -16.30
N THR A 249 -39.11 1.96 -15.97
CA THR A 249 -37.65 1.95 -15.89
C THR A 249 -37.20 2.27 -14.47
N LEU A 250 -36.29 1.47 -13.92
CA LEU A 250 -35.58 1.78 -12.68
C LEU A 250 -34.24 2.42 -13.02
N LEU A 251 -33.93 3.55 -12.38
CA LEU A 251 -32.74 4.36 -12.61
C LEU A 251 -31.90 4.44 -11.34
N TRP A 252 -30.67 3.94 -11.36
CA TRP A 252 -29.62 4.24 -10.37
C TRP A 252 -28.65 5.27 -10.95
N ARG A 253 -28.56 6.44 -10.30
CA ARG A 253 -27.58 7.48 -10.69
C ARG A 253 -26.15 7.01 -10.39
N ALA A 254 -25.16 7.70 -10.96
CA ALA A 254 -23.76 7.49 -10.61
C ALA A 254 -23.55 7.63 -9.09
N GLY A 255 -22.83 6.69 -8.49
CA GLY A 255 -22.62 6.58 -7.04
C GLY A 255 -23.76 5.90 -6.27
N GLU A 256 -24.94 5.74 -6.86
CA GLU A 256 -26.11 5.17 -6.19
C GLU A 256 -26.05 3.63 -6.16
N GLN A 257 -26.12 3.04 -4.95
CA GLN A 257 -26.18 1.61 -4.67
C GLN A 257 -27.46 1.22 -3.93
N GLY A 258 -27.77 -0.08 -3.90
CA GLY A 258 -28.87 -0.62 -3.09
C GLY A 258 -30.13 -0.91 -3.88
N GLU A 259 -31.27 -0.88 -3.18
CA GLU A 259 -32.55 -1.39 -3.68
C GLU A 259 -33.42 -0.30 -4.31
N LYS A 260 -34.13 -0.66 -5.39
CA LYS A 260 -35.26 0.11 -5.92
C LYS A 260 -36.46 -0.80 -6.06
N THR A 261 -37.65 -0.22 -5.98
CA THR A 261 -38.89 -0.98 -5.96
C THR A 261 -39.90 -0.44 -6.95
N PHE A 262 -40.70 -1.32 -7.53
CA PHE A 262 -41.93 -0.98 -8.23
C PHE A 262 -43.09 -1.76 -7.62
N SER A 263 -44.32 -1.34 -7.92
CA SER A 263 -45.54 -1.98 -7.43
C SER A 263 -46.31 -2.61 -8.58
N VAL A 264 -46.93 -3.76 -8.32
CA VAL A 264 -47.95 -4.36 -9.16
C VAL A 264 -49.28 -4.23 -8.43
N GLU A 265 -50.28 -3.59 -9.04
CA GLU A 265 -51.62 -3.50 -8.45
C GLU A 265 -52.32 -4.85 -8.60
N ILE A 266 -52.89 -5.35 -7.51
CA ILE A 266 -53.63 -6.60 -7.43
C ILE A 266 -55.12 -6.28 -7.43
N VAL A 267 -55.89 -6.99 -8.24
CA VAL A 267 -57.33 -6.78 -8.36
C VAL A 267 -58.01 -7.70 -7.36
N ASP A 268 -58.66 -7.10 -6.36
CA ASP A 268 -59.44 -7.80 -5.34
C ASP A 268 -60.86 -8.10 -5.82
N ASN A 269 -61.32 -9.33 -5.65
CA ASN A 269 -62.64 -9.77 -6.07
C ASN A 269 -63.21 -10.86 -5.15
N ALA A 270 -64.54 -10.87 -4.98
CA ALA A 270 -65.22 -11.79 -4.05
C ALA A 270 -65.49 -13.21 -4.61
N ILE A 271 -64.67 -13.71 -5.54
CA ILE A 271 -64.82 -15.04 -6.15
C ILE A 271 -63.67 -15.93 -5.69
N LEU A 272 -64.02 -17.06 -5.06
CA LEU A 272 -63.06 -18.14 -4.80
C LEU A 272 -62.62 -18.77 -6.13
N ASP A 273 -61.40 -18.48 -6.57
CA ASP A 273 -60.82 -18.98 -7.80
C ASP A 273 -59.38 -19.53 -7.67
N GLY A 274 -58.83 -19.51 -6.45
CA GLY A 274 -57.60 -20.14 -6.03
C GLY A 274 -56.33 -19.33 -6.32
N ASP A 275 -55.19 -19.77 -5.77
CA ASP A 275 -53.93 -19.03 -5.93
C ASP A 275 -53.46 -18.97 -7.39
N LYS A 276 -53.22 -17.76 -7.90
CA LYS A 276 -52.75 -17.52 -9.27
C LYS A 276 -51.35 -16.91 -9.29
N ARG A 277 -50.68 -16.96 -10.45
CA ARG A 277 -49.30 -16.48 -10.62
C ARG A 277 -49.16 -15.63 -11.87
N LEU A 278 -48.27 -14.65 -11.83
CA LEU A 278 -47.79 -13.89 -12.98
C LEU A 278 -46.24 -13.87 -13.04
N LYS A 279 -45.70 -13.50 -14.20
CA LYS A 279 -44.25 -13.40 -14.45
C LYS A 279 -43.78 -11.95 -14.40
N LEU A 280 -42.59 -11.76 -13.85
CA LEU A 280 -41.87 -10.49 -13.76
C LEU A 280 -40.58 -10.61 -14.58
N SER A 281 -40.25 -9.62 -15.40
CA SER A 281 -39.03 -9.60 -16.21
C SER A 281 -38.28 -8.28 -16.08
N LEU A 282 -36.94 -8.34 -16.08
CA LEU A 282 -36.03 -7.22 -16.24
C LEU A 282 -35.40 -7.27 -17.64
N GLY A 283 -35.29 -6.14 -18.31
CA GLY A 283 -34.74 -6.05 -19.67
C GLY A 283 -34.16 -4.67 -19.97
N ASN A 284 -33.68 -4.47 -21.21
CA ASN A 284 -33.12 -3.20 -21.70
C ASN A 284 -32.13 -2.54 -20.73
N LEU A 285 -31.20 -3.34 -20.18
CA LEU A 285 -30.16 -2.84 -19.28
C LEU A 285 -29.21 -1.90 -20.03
N ILE A 286 -29.12 -0.64 -19.61
CA ILE A 286 -28.21 0.37 -20.14
C ILE A 286 -27.31 0.84 -19.00
N GLY A 287 -25.99 0.71 -19.18
CA GLY A 287 -24.96 1.12 -18.22
C GLY A 287 -23.63 0.42 -18.49
N ALA A 288 -22.51 1.13 -18.32
CA ALA A 288 -21.19 0.57 -18.59
C ALA A 288 -20.86 -0.55 -17.58
N ASN A 289 -20.30 -1.67 -18.07
CA ASN A 289 -19.87 -2.81 -17.25
C ASN A 289 -21.00 -3.36 -16.33
N ALA A 290 -22.24 -3.39 -16.82
CA ALA A 290 -23.41 -3.90 -16.10
C ALA A 290 -23.95 -5.21 -16.69
N SER A 291 -24.48 -6.10 -15.86
CA SER A 291 -25.13 -7.36 -16.28
C SER A 291 -26.38 -7.68 -15.46
N LEU A 292 -27.28 -8.47 -16.05
CA LEU A 292 -28.45 -9.04 -15.37
C LEU A 292 -28.10 -10.43 -14.82
N ALA A 293 -28.47 -10.71 -13.57
CA ALA A 293 -28.24 -12.03 -12.95
C ALA A 293 -29.53 -12.80 -12.61
N VAL A 294 -30.55 -12.11 -12.09
CA VAL A 294 -31.90 -12.67 -11.89
C VAL A 294 -32.86 -11.72 -12.58
N ASP A 295 -33.03 -11.94 -13.87
CA ASP A 295 -33.84 -11.13 -14.79
C ASP A 295 -35.30 -11.59 -14.87
N THR A 296 -35.65 -12.70 -14.23
CA THR A 296 -37.02 -13.22 -14.18
C THR A 296 -37.40 -13.64 -12.77
N ALA A 297 -38.65 -13.35 -12.38
CA ALA A 297 -39.24 -13.78 -11.11
C ALA A 297 -40.74 -14.06 -11.30
N THR A 298 -41.37 -14.68 -10.29
CA THR A 298 -42.83 -14.91 -10.27
C THR A 298 -43.46 -14.21 -9.07
N LEU A 299 -44.69 -13.72 -9.23
CA LEU A 299 -45.53 -13.24 -8.14
C LEU A 299 -46.75 -14.15 -8.04
N MET A 300 -47.00 -14.72 -6.87
CA MET A 300 -48.19 -15.51 -6.53
C MET A 300 -49.19 -14.63 -5.79
N ILE A 301 -50.39 -14.53 -6.34
CA ILE A 301 -51.56 -13.91 -5.72
C ILE A 301 -52.28 -15.02 -4.95
N ILE A 302 -52.46 -14.81 -3.65
CA ILE A 302 -53.12 -15.74 -2.75
C ILE A 302 -54.55 -15.25 -2.54
N ASP A 303 -55.51 -16.08 -2.97
CA ASP A 303 -56.95 -15.85 -2.85
C ASP A 303 -57.37 -15.90 -1.37
N ASP A 304 -58.16 -14.91 -0.94
CA ASP A 304 -58.65 -14.76 0.44
C ASP A 304 -60.12 -15.15 0.66
N GLU A 305 -60.83 -15.59 -0.38
CA GLU A 305 -62.24 -16.03 -0.39
C GLU A 305 -62.42 -17.49 0.07
N ARG A 306 -61.36 -18.16 0.55
CA ARG A 306 -61.44 -19.52 1.09
C ARG A 306 -62.29 -19.55 2.37
N PRO A 307 -63.26 -20.48 2.51
CA PRO A 307 -64.04 -20.61 3.74
C PRO A 307 -63.13 -20.84 4.95
N GLN A 308 -63.32 -20.03 5.99
CA GLN A 308 -62.57 -20.08 7.24
C GLN A 308 -63.48 -20.67 8.33
N PRO A 309 -63.47 -21.99 8.58
CA PRO A 309 -64.38 -22.60 9.55
C PRO A 309 -64.05 -22.28 11.01
N GLY A 310 -62.84 -21.79 11.28
CA GLY A 310 -62.34 -21.51 12.62
C GLY A 310 -62.12 -22.77 13.47
N THR A 311 -61.41 -22.59 14.57
CA THR A 311 -61.10 -23.62 15.56
C THR A 311 -61.51 -23.15 16.95
N ALA A 312 -61.80 -24.10 17.85
CA ALA A 312 -62.07 -23.77 19.25
C ALA A 312 -60.76 -23.81 20.05
N GLN A 313 -60.52 -22.82 20.90
CA GLN A 313 -59.40 -22.79 21.82
C GLN A 313 -59.80 -22.22 23.18
N PHE A 314 -59.12 -22.62 24.25
CA PHE A 314 -59.33 -21.96 25.55
C PHE A 314 -58.84 -20.51 25.52
N ALA A 315 -59.57 -19.60 26.16
CA ALA A 315 -59.16 -18.21 26.33
C ALA A 315 -57.91 -18.10 27.21
N ASN A 316 -57.78 -18.97 28.20
CA ASN A 316 -56.59 -19.15 29.03
C ASN A 316 -56.24 -20.65 29.06
N THR A 317 -55.00 -20.99 28.73
CA THR A 317 -54.49 -22.37 28.81
C THR A 317 -54.08 -22.78 30.22
N THR A 318 -54.03 -21.80 31.13
CA THR A 318 -53.77 -22.00 32.55
C THR A 318 -54.77 -21.19 33.35
N VAL A 319 -55.47 -21.83 34.29
CA VAL A 319 -56.40 -21.17 35.21
C VAL A 319 -56.04 -21.59 36.62
N GLU A 320 -55.86 -20.63 37.51
CA GLU A 320 -55.63 -20.87 38.93
C GLU A 320 -56.93 -20.61 39.69
N VAL A 321 -57.27 -21.52 40.59
CA VAL A 321 -58.47 -21.44 41.41
C VAL A 321 -58.13 -21.90 42.82
N SER A 322 -58.61 -21.20 43.84
CA SER A 322 -58.52 -21.71 45.22
C SER A 322 -59.49 -22.88 45.37
N GLU A 323 -59.11 -23.91 46.13
CA GLU A 323 -60.02 -25.00 46.51
C GLU A 323 -61.33 -24.51 47.14
N SER A 324 -61.29 -23.36 47.84
CA SER A 324 -62.47 -22.69 48.41
C SER A 324 -63.43 -22.05 47.38
N ALA A 325 -63.07 -21.99 46.09
CA ALA A 325 -63.83 -21.27 45.07
C ALA A 325 -65.09 -22.02 44.57
N GLN A 326 -65.29 -23.28 44.98
CA GLN A 326 -66.42 -24.17 44.64
C GLN A 326 -66.56 -24.55 43.15
N THR A 327 -66.19 -23.67 42.22
CA THR A 327 -66.22 -23.94 40.78
C THR A 327 -65.11 -23.15 40.07
N VAL A 328 -64.62 -23.71 38.96
CA VAL A 328 -63.78 -23.02 37.99
C VAL A 328 -64.53 -22.94 36.66
N THR A 329 -64.44 -21.80 35.98
CA THR A 329 -65.04 -21.62 34.65
C THR A 329 -63.95 -21.32 33.64
N LEU A 330 -63.87 -22.14 32.60
CA LEU A 330 -62.96 -21.97 31.47
C LEU A 330 -63.73 -21.45 30.26
N THR A 331 -63.29 -20.33 29.71
CA THR A 331 -63.84 -19.77 28.48
C THR A 331 -63.17 -20.42 27.27
N VAL A 332 -63.97 -20.76 26.25
CA VAL A 332 -63.56 -21.33 24.97
C VAL A 332 -64.00 -20.40 23.84
N ASN A 333 -63.04 -19.94 23.07
CA ASN A 333 -63.21 -19.01 21.96
C ASN A 333 -63.17 -19.77 20.63
N ARG A 334 -64.03 -19.39 19.69
CA ARG A 334 -63.88 -19.76 18.28
C ARG A 334 -63.00 -18.72 17.59
N VAL A 335 -61.86 -19.14 17.03
CA VAL A 335 -60.87 -18.26 16.40
C VAL A 335 -60.55 -18.70 14.99
N GLY A 336 -60.03 -17.80 14.17
CA GLY A 336 -59.58 -18.12 12.81
C GLY A 336 -60.71 -18.42 11.82
N GLY A 337 -61.96 -18.07 12.14
CA GLY A 337 -63.10 -18.22 11.23
C GLY A 337 -64.43 -18.48 11.90
N SER A 338 -65.53 -18.27 11.18
CA SER A 338 -66.89 -18.55 11.66
C SER A 338 -67.75 -19.29 10.63
N ASP A 339 -67.16 -19.72 9.52
CA ASP A 339 -67.90 -20.32 8.42
C ASP A 339 -68.30 -21.76 8.75
N GLY A 340 -69.57 -22.13 8.51
CA GLY A 340 -70.05 -23.47 8.85
C GLY A 340 -70.20 -23.74 10.35
N GLU A 341 -70.75 -24.92 10.67
CA GLU A 341 -70.95 -25.35 12.06
C GLU A 341 -69.66 -25.96 12.63
N LEU A 342 -69.30 -25.60 13.87
CA LEU A 342 -68.19 -26.18 14.64
C LEU A 342 -68.72 -26.83 15.91
N VAL A 343 -68.45 -28.13 16.08
CA VAL A 343 -68.81 -28.91 17.27
C VAL A 343 -67.53 -29.42 17.92
N VAL A 344 -67.37 -29.18 19.22
CA VAL A 344 -66.18 -29.60 19.99
C VAL A 344 -66.61 -30.18 21.32
N ASN A 345 -66.10 -31.37 21.65
CA ASN A 345 -66.31 -31.99 22.96
C ASN A 345 -65.24 -31.55 23.95
N TYR A 346 -65.55 -31.65 25.24
CA TYR A 346 -64.57 -31.43 26.31
C TYR A 346 -64.69 -32.51 27.38
N ALA A 347 -63.56 -32.83 28.03
CA ALA A 347 -63.49 -33.73 29.17
C ALA A 347 -62.38 -33.34 30.13
N THR A 348 -62.61 -33.53 31.43
CA THR A 348 -61.58 -33.40 32.47
C THR A 348 -60.75 -34.69 32.57
N THR A 349 -59.44 -34.56 32.69
CA THR A 349 -58.48 -35.65 32.96
C THR A 349 -57.71 -35.33 34.25
N ALA A 350 -57.60 -36.32 35.14
CA ALA A 350 -56.87 -36.17 36.39
C ALA A 350 -55.37 -35.92 36.12
N GLY A 351 -54.79 -35.03 36.92
CA GLY A 351 -53.35 -34.78 36.97
C GLY A 351 -52.82 -35.25 38.32
N THR A 352 -52.32 -34.31 39.13
CA THR A 352 -52.10 -34.57 40.57
C THR A 352 -53.41 -34.49 41.34
N ALA A 353 -54.34 -33.61 40.93
CA ALA A 353 -55.69 -33.57 41.46
C ALA A 353 -56.50 -34.80 41.00
N THR A 354 -57.12 -35.47 41.97
CA THR A 354 -57.95 -36.66 41.89
C THR A 354 -59.43 -36.32 41.69
N ALA A 355 -60.01 -36.83 40.60
CA ALA A 355 -61.44 -36.70 40.36
C ALA A 355 -62.30 -37.34 41.47
N GLY A 356 -63.27 -36.60 41.98
CA GLY A 356 -64.16 -37.00 43.08
C GLY A 356 -63.60 -36.71 44.47
N ARG A 357 -62.33 -36.31 44.58
CA ARG A 357 -61.77 -35.69 45.78
C ARG A 357 -61.66 -34.19 45.56
N ASP A 358 -60.83 -33.74 44.62
CA ASP A 358 -60.42 -32.33 44.53
C ASP A 358 -61.25 -31.55 43.48
N TYR A 359 -61.85 -32.27 42.53
CA TYR A 359 -62.80 -31.72 41.57
C TYR A 359 -63.81 -32.77 41.08
N VAL A 360 -64.94 -32.33 40.53
CA VAL A 360 -65.96 -33.23 39.94
C VAL A 360 -65.64 -33.51 38.48
N GLN A 361 -65.47 -34.78 38.12
CA GLN A 361 -65.24 -35.18 36.72
C GLN A 361 -66.36 -34.69 35.80
N THR A 362 -66.00 -33.94 34.75
CA THR A 362 -66.96 -33.27 33.87
C THR A 362 -66.67 -33.58 32.39
N ARG A 363 -67.72 -33.87 31.60
CA ARG A 363 -67.66 -34.05 30.14
C ARG A 363 -68.87 -33.39 29.48
N GLY A 364 -68.69 -32.79 28.30
CA GLY A 364 -69.77 -32.14 27.57
C GLY A 364 -69.39 -31.78 26.12
N LYS A 365 -70.25 -30.98 25.48
CA LYS A 365 -70.07 -30.50 24.10
C LYS A 365 -70.37 -29.01 23.97
N LEU A 366 -69.65 -28.35 23.08
CA LEU A 366 -69.80 -26.96 22.68
C LEU A 366 -70.14 -26.92 21.18
N THR A 367 -71.11 -26.10 20.78
CA THR A 367 -71.58 -26.00 19.39
C THR A 367 -71.71 -24.55 18.97
N TRP A 368 -70.98 -24.16 17.93
CA TRP A 368 -71.11 -22.89 17.22
C TRP A 368 -71.78 -23.14 15.86
N ILE A 369 -72.85 -22.41 15.57
CA ILE A 369 -73.47 -22.44 14.23
C ILE A 369 -72.67 -21.58 13.24
N SER A 370 -72.98 -21.67 11.94
CA SER A 370 -72.36 -20.79 10.93
C SER A 370 -72.59 -19.31 11.27
N GLY A 371 -71.52 -18.53 11.29
CA GLY A 371 -71.50 -17.12 11.68
C GLY A 371 -71.47 -16.86 13.20
N ASP A 372 -71.54 -17.90 14.05
CA ASP A 372 -71.41 -17.76 15.49
C ASP A 372 -69.93 -17.73 15.90
N SER A 373 -69.47 -16.57 16.38
CA SER A 373 -68.15 -16.35 16.96
C SER A 373 -68.20 -16.00 18.46
N THR A 374 -69.34 -16.25 19.13
CA THR A 374 -69.49 -15.93 20.56
C THR A 374 -68.71 -16.91 21.43
N GLU A 375 -68.18 -16.44 22.56
CA GLU A 375 -67.49 -17.31 23.51
C GLU A 375 -68.47 -18.29 24.19
N LYS A 376 -67.98 -19.49 24.53
CA LYS A 376 -68.72 -20.50 25.30
C LYS A 376 -67.90 -20.92 26.50
N THR A 377 -68.53 -21.44 27.54
CA THR A 377 -67.84 -21.75 28.80
C THR A 377 -67.99 -23.21 29.20
N VAL A 378 -66.95 -23.72 29.87
CA VAL A 378 -66.91 -25.00 30.55
C VAL A 378 -66.78 -24.73 32.05
N THR A 379 -67.74 -25.19 32.84
CA THR A 379 -67.68 -25.06 34.31
C THR A 379 -67.43 -26.42 34.94
N VAL A 380 -66.43 -26.48 35.82
CA VAL A 380 -66.06 -27.68 36.61
C VAL A 380 -66.19 -27.33 38.09
N ALA A 381 -66.80 -28.20 38.89
CA ALA A 381 -66.89 -28.00 40.34
C ALA A 381 -65.58 -28.40 41.02
N ILE A 382 -65.12 -27.56 41.95
CA ILE A 382 -63.94 -27.75 42.79
C ILE A 382 -64.41 -28.13 44.19
N THR A 383 -63.75 -29.10 44.81
CA THR A 383 -64.04 -29.52 46.19
C THR A 383 -63.01 -28.89 47.12
N ASP A 384 -63.49 -28.35 48.24
CA ASP A 384 -62.67 -27.79 49.32
C ASP A 384 -62.58 -28.85 50.44
N ASP A 385 -61.38 -29.17 50.91
CA ASP A 385 -61.19 -30.07 52.05
C ASP A 385 -60.24 -29.51 53.13
N THR A 386 -59.48 -30.35 53.82
CA THR A 386 -58.58 -29.94 54.92
C THR A 386 -57.24 -30.70 54.88
N GLU A 387 -56.95 -31.41 53.79
CA GLU A 387 -55.73 -32.17 53.59
C GLU A 387 -54.68 -31.26 52.94
N ILE A 388 -53.49 -31.16 53.57
CA ILE A 388 -52.39 -30.38 53.00
C ILE A 388 -51.76 -31.21 51.88
N GLU A 389 -52.15 -30.92 50.64
CA GLU A 389 -51.74 -31.67 49.45
C GLU A 389 -50.83 -30.84 48.52
N GLY A 390 -50.67 -29.53 48.82
CA GLY A 390 -49.94 -28.59 47.98
C GLY A 390 -50.74 -28.19 46.73
N HIS A 391 -50.15 -27.38 45.84
CA HIS A 391 -50.87 -27.00 44.62
C HIS A 391 -51.03 -28.22 43.71
N GLU A 392 -52.28 -28.58 43.44
CA GLU A 392 -52.62 -29.71 42.60
C GLU A 392 -53.12 -29.24 41.23
N LEU A 393 -53.18 -30.14 40.24
CA LEU A 393 -53.68 -29.80 38.92
C LEU A 393 -54.50 -30.92 38.29
N PHE A 394 -55.47 -30.52 37.48
CA PHE A 394 -56.13 -31.37 36.49
C PHE A 394 -56.17 -30.65 35.14
N THR A 395 -56.45 -31.39 34.07
CA THR A 395 -56.54 -30.80 32.72
C THR A 395 -57.95 -30.93 32.16
N VAL A 396 -58.35 -29.95 31.35
CA VAL A 396 -59.56 -29.99 30.51
C VAL A 396 -59.11 -30.01 29.06
N SER A 397 -59.48 -31.06 28.32
CA SER A 397 -59.06 -31.22 26.92
C SER A 397 -60.25 -31.05 25.98
N LEU A 398 -60.03 -30.37 24.85
CA LEU A 398 -60.98 -30.30 23.74
C LEU A 398 -60.67 -31.39 22.70
N PHE A 399 -61.69 -32.05 22.13
CA PHE A 399 -61.53 -33.08 21.11
C PHE A 399 -62.73 -33.13 20.14
N ASP A 400 -62.51 -33.64 18.93
CA ASP A 400 -63.53 -33.82 17.88
C ASP A 400 -64.45 -35.04 18.18
N GLU A 401 -65.68 -35.07 17.65
CA GLU A 401 -66.57 -36.24 17.71
C GLU A 401 -66.07 -37.42 16.84
N THR A 402 -65.33 -37.16 15.76
CA THR A 402 -64.97 -38.17 14.75
C THR A 402 -63.61 -38.83 14.95
N SER A 403 -62.72 -38.22 15.71
CA SER A 403 -61.43 -38.78 16.11
C SER A 403 -61.35 -38.91 17.63
N SER A 404 -60.88 -40.05 18.12
CA SER A 404 -60.48 -40.21 19.53
C SER A 404 -59.15 -39.51 19.84
N GLU A 405 -58.75 -38.54 19.01
CA GLU A 405 -57.49 -37.78 19.11
C GLU A 405 -57.79 -36.37 19.62
N SER A 406 -56.99 -35.93 20.60
CA SER A 406 -57.04 -34.60 21.21
C SER A 406 -56.77 -33.52 20.16
N LEU A 407 -57.49 -32.38 20.20
CA LEU A 407 -57.21 -31.20 19.36
C LEU A 407 -55.96 -30.42 19.85
N ASP A 408 -55.09 -31.06 20.64
CA ASP A 408 -53.94 -30.46 21.36
C ASP A 408 -54.26 -29.14 22.08
N THR A 409 -55.53 -28.91 22.40
CA THR A 409 -55.97 -27.73 23.13
C THR A 409 -56.42 -28.16 24.50
N THR A 410 -55.47 -28.18 25.43
CA THR A 410 -55.70 -28.46 26.84
C THR A 410 -55.62 -27.16 27.64
N ALA A 411 -56.46 -27.04 28.65
CA ALA A 411 -56.28 -26.06 29.71
C ALA A 411 -55.93 -26.80 31.00
N THR A 412 -54.87 -26.35 31.65
CA THR A 412 -54.47 -26.85 32.97
C THR A 412 -55.11 -25.97 34.03
N VAL A 413 -55.86 -26.59 34.93
CA VAL A 413 -56.39 -25.93 36.11
C VAL A 413 -55.48 -26.26 37.29
N PHE A 414 -54.91 -25.23 37.92
CA PHE A 414 -54.20 -25.34 39.19
C PHE A 414 -55.17 -25.06 40.33
N ILE A 415 -55.32 -26.01 41.23
CA ILE A 415 -56.05 -25.86 42.48
C ILE A 415 -55.01 -25.45 43.53
N SER A 416 -55.10 -24.22 44.00
CA SER A 416 -54.22 -23.70 45.06
C SER A 416 -54.76 -24.13 46.41
N ASP A 417 -54.03 -25.07 47.02
CA ASP A 417 -54.21 -25.52 48.39
C ASP A 417 -54.16 -24.30 49.33
N ASN A 418 -55.21 -24.14 50.13
CA ASN A 418 -55.37 -23.05 51.07
C ASN A 418 -54.96 -23.44 52.50
N ASP A 419 -54.49 -24.68 52.70
CA ASP A 419 -53.84 -25.18 53.90
C ASP A 419 -52.30 -24.91 53.91
N ILE A 420 -51.61 -24.95 55.07
CA ILE A 420 -50.26 -24.31 55.28
C ILE A 420 -49.11 -25.28 55.67
N VAL A 421 -47.89 -25.20 55.02
CA VAL A 421 -46.51 -25.50 55.58
C VAL A 421 -45.27 -24.84 54.83
N VAL A 422 -44.42 -24.09 55.58
CA VAL A 422 -42.92 -23.75 55.66
C VAL A 422 -41.84 -23.78 54.49
N GLU A 423 -41.08 -22.65 54.38
CA GLU A 423 -39.71 -22.20 53.87
C GLU A 423 -38.73 -22.98 52.92
N LEU A 424 -38.06 -22.23 52.00
CA LEU A 424 -36.93 -22.61 51.10
C LEU A 424 -35.53 -22.43 51.74
N GLN A 425 -34.58 -23.34 51.45
CA GLN A 425 -33.21 -23.34 52.01
C GLN A 425 -32.29 -22.23 51.39
N PRO A 426 -31.63 -21.38 52.20
CA PRO A 426 -30.71 -20.34 51.72
C PRO A 426 -29.35 -20.87 51.24
N CYS A 427 -28.64 -20.09 50.42
CA CYS A 427 -27.28 -20.43 49.94
C CYS A 427 -26.29 -20.58 51.11
N PRO A 428 -25.37 -21.57 51.08
CA PRO A 428 -24.29 -21.66 52.06
C PRO A 428 -23.36 -20.44 51.96
N SER A 429 -23.18 -19.70 53.06
CA SER A 429 -22.33 -18.49 53.09
C SER A 429 -20.82 -18.78 53.07
N ARG A 430 -20.40 -20.03 53.32
CA ARG A 430 -19.01 -20.51 53.25
C ARG A 430 -18.95 -21.99 52.87
N GLY A 431 -17.84 -22.44 52.29
CA GLY A 431 -17.63 -23.87 52.01
C GLY A 431 -18.26 -24.35 50.71
N LEU A 432 -18.72 -25.60 50.67
CA LEU A 432 -19.24 -26.24 49.46
C LEU A 432 -20.67 -25.78 49.17
N ILE A 433 -20.94 -25.41 47.91
CA ILE A 433 -22.28 -25.20 47.36
C ILE A 433 -22.54 -26.33 46.35
N ASP A 434 -23.37 -27.29 46.74
CA ASP A 434 -23.68 -28.51 45.99
C ASP A 434 -25.13 -28.56 45.44
N PHE A 435 -25.92 -27.49 45.65
CA PHE A 435 -27.24 -27.30 45.06
C PHE A 435 -27.36 -25.90 44.43
N THR A 436 -28.17 -25.79 43.38
CA THR A 436 -28.44 -24.50 42.71
C THR A 436 -29.17 -23.57 43.66
N CYS A 437 -28.64 -22.37 43.85
CA CYS A 437 -29.20 -21.40 44.78
C CYS A 437 -29.00 -19.97 44.25
N ASN A 438 -29.88 -19.07 44.66
CA ASN A 438 -29.79 -17.65 44.38
C ASN A 438 -29.46 -16.95 45.70
N ALA A 439 -28.30 -16.30 45.76
CA ALA A 439 -27.83 -15.64 46.97
C ALA A 439 -28.53 -14.30 47.24
N GLN A 440 -29.31 -13.77 46.29
CA GLN A 440 -30.13 -12.55 46.46
C GLN A 440 -29.34 -11.34 47.00
N GLY A 441 -28.04 -11.25 46.69
CA GLY A 441 -27.13 -10.20 47.13
C GLY A 441 -26.33 -10.53 48.40
N GLU A 442 -26.49 -11.71 48.98
CA GLU A 442 -25.74 -12.13 50.17
C GLU A 442 -24.24 -12.33 49.87
N THR A 443 -23.43 -12.05 50.90
CA THR A 443 -21.98 -12.25 50.85
C THR A 443 -21.60 -13.70 51.12
N LEU A 444 -20.93 -14.33 50.16
CA LEU A 444 -20.39 -15.68 50.27
C LEU A 444 -18.85 -15.60 50.30
N THR A 445 -18.24 -16.21 51.33
CA THR A 445 -16.78 -16.16 51.54
C THR A 445 -16.14 -17.53 51.42
N ASN A 446 -15.05 -17.65 50.66
CA ASN A 446 -14.29 -18.90 50.52
C ASN A 446 -15.17 -20.10 50.12
N VAL A 447 -16.04 -19.92 49.11
CA VAL A 447 -16.95 -20.96 48.66
C VAL A 447 -16.39 -21.77 47.49
N THR A 448 -16.83 -23.03 47.38
CA THR A 448 -16.58 -23.90 46.23
C THR A 448 -17.91 -24.22 45.56
N VAL A 449 -18.10 -23.80 44.31
CA VAL A 449 -19.30 -24.14 43.52
C VAL A 449 -19.04 -25.47 42.82
N ALA A 450 -19.85 -26.50 43.15
CA ALA A 450 -19.69 -27.83 42.58
C ALA A 450 -20.02 -27.87 41.07
N GLN A 451 -19.58 -28.93 40.40
CA GLN A 451 -19.88 -29.13 38.99
C GLN A 451 -21.38 -29.32 38.76
N GLY A 452 -21.94 -28.64 37.75
CA GLY A 452 -23.38 -28.69 37.44
C GLY A 452 -24.26 -27.81 38.32
N VAL A 453 -23.70 -27.14 39.33
CA VAL A 453 -24.41 -26.21 40.22
C VAL A 453 -24.39 -24.80 39.66
N SER A 454 -25.49 -24.06 39.82
CA SER A 454 -25.58 -22.65 39.49
C SER A 454 -25.70 -21.78 40.73
N LEU A 455 -24.80 -20.82 40.87
CA LEU A 455 -24.84 -19.74 41.84
C LEU A 455 -25.19 -18.43 41.12
N ALA A 456 -26.20 -17.72 41.61
CA ALA A 456 -26.62 -16.44 41.05
C ALA A 456 -26.69 -15.34 42.12
N ASN A 457 -26.43 -14.10 41.70
CA ASN A 457 -26.62 -12.88 42.49
C ASN A 457 -25.88 -12.88 43.84
N ALA A 458 -24.63 -13.34 43.89
CA ALA A 458 -23.82 -13.36 45.10
C ALA A 458 -22.86 -12.15 45.17
N VAL A 459 -22.50 -11.73 46.39
CA VAL A 459 -21.32 -10.91 46.66
C VAL A 459 -20.20 -11.84 47.11
N LEU A 460 -19.08 -11.87 46.40
CA LEU A 460 -18.05 -12.90 46.57
C LEU A 460 -16.79 -12.33 47.23
N GLU A 461 -16.35 -12.97 48.31
CA GLU A 461 -15.15 -12.60 49.07
C GLU A 461 -14.18 -13.79 49.27
N GLY A 462 -12.88 -13.49 49.34
CA GLY A 462 -11.84 -14.51 49.52
C GLY A 462 -11.63 -15.37 48.27
N LEU A 463 -11.31 -16.66 48.48
CA LEU A 463 -10.99 -17.59 47.40
C LEU A 463 -12.23 -18.38 46.96
N ILE A 464 -12.72 -18.12 45.75
CA ILE A 464 -13.88 -18.80 45.18
C ILE A 464 -13.42 -19.82 44.14
N SER A 465 -13.61 -21.11 44.44
CA SER A 465 -13.33 -22.18 43.49
C SER A 465 -14.60 -22.55 42.74
N ASN A 466 -14.68 -22.19 41.48
CA ASN A 466 -15.85 -22.46 40.64
C ASN A 466 -15.59 -23.66 39.73
N LYS A 467 -16.40 -24.72 39.87
CA LYS A 467 -16.48 -25.84 38.92
C LYS A 467 -17.83 -25.87 38.19
N GLY A 468 -18.76 -25.00 38.56
CA GLY A 468 -20.11 -24.89 38.02
C GLY A 468 -20.33 -23.56 37.30
N TRP A 469 -21.48 -22.96 37.53
CA TRP A 469 -21.89 -21.69 36.95
C TRP A 469 -21.97 -20.61 38.04
N VAL A 470 -21.36 -19.46 37.77
CA VAL A 470 -21.54 -18.23 38.56
C VAL A 470 -22.12 -17.15 37.65
N SER A 471 -23.21 -16.52 38.08
CA SER A 471 -23.92 -15.52 37.27
C SER A 471 -24.32 -14.30 38.07
N ASN A 472 -24.38 -13.14 37.41
CA ASN A 472 -24.92 -11.89 37.96
C ASN A 472 -24.34 -11.48 39.32
N SER A 473 -23.06 -11.77 39.56
CA SER A 473 -22.44 -11.68 40.88
C SER A 473 -21.36 -10.59 40.92
N THR A 474 -21.06 -10.11 42.12
CA THR A 474 -20.03 -9.09 42.36
C THR A 474 -18.84 -9.71 43.06
N VAL A 475 -17.65 -9.61 42.48
CA VAL A 475 -16.39 -10.03 43.11
C VAL A 475 -15.76 -8.84 43.83
N GLN A 476 -15.54 -8.95 45.13
CA GLN A 476 -15.02 -7.85 45.97
C GLN A 476 -13.50 -7.67 45.81
N PRO A 477 -12.95 -6.50 46.21
CA PRO A 477 -11.51 -6.28 46.25
C PRO A 477 -10.77 -7.36 47.05
N GLY A 478 -9.68 -7.89 46.48
CA GLY A 478 -8.88 -8.95 47.08
C GLY A 478 -9.48 -10.36 47.01
N ALA A 479 -10.69 -10.52 46.47
CA ALA A 479 -11.25 -11.84 46.18
C ALA A 479 -10.72 -12.40 44.85
N GLU A 480 -10.60 -13.72 44.76
CA GLU A 480 -10.17 -14.44 43.56
C GLU A 480 -11.19 -15.51 43.20
N LEU A 481 -11.83 -15.40 42.04
CA LEU A 481 -12.72 -16.43 41.48
C LEU A 481 -11.99 -17.19 40.39
N ILE A 482 -11.86 -18.50 40.58
CA ILE A 482 -11.07 -19.39 39.72
C ILE A 482 -11.96 -20.46 39.12
N GLY A 483 -11.92 -20.63 37.80
CA GLY A 483 -12.50 -21.79 37.14
C GLY A 483 -13.96 -21.64 36.69
N GLY A 484 -14.44 -22.70 36.04
CA GLY A 484 -15.85 -22.91 35.70
C GLY A 484 -16.39 -21.93 34.67
N ILE A 485 -17.72 -21.80 34.65
CA ILE A 485 -18.44 -20.92 33.73
C ILE A 485 -18.88 -19.66 34.48
N ILE A 486 -18.60 -18.52 33.88
CA ILE A 486 -19.09 -17.21 34.32
C ILE A 486 -20.12 -16.70 33.28
N SER A 487 -21.26 -16.19 33.73
CA SER A 487 -22.33 -15.74 32.83
C SER A 487 -23.08 -14.51 33.35
N GLY A 488 -24.00 -13.98 32.54
CA GLY A 488 -24.78 -12.79 32.88
C GLY A 488 -23.94 -11.50 32.93
N TYR A 489 -24.23 -10.63 33.90
CA TYR A 489 -23.54 -9.36 34.16
C TYR A 489 -22.68 -9.46 35.41
N MET A 490 -21.37 -9.39 35.27
CA MET A 490 -20.44 -9.52 36.40
C MET A 490 -19.78 -8.18 36.70
N THR A 491 -19.81 -7.80 37.97
CA THR A 491 -19.03 -6.67 38.49
C THR A 491 -17.78 -7.22 39.17
N ASN A 492 -16.61 -6.99 38.60
CA ASN A 492 -15.35 -7.48 39.14
C ASN A 492 -14.55 -6.34 39.77
N LYS A 493 -14.24 -6.46 41.05
CA LYS A 493 -13.30 -5.58 41.77
C LYS A 493 -12.08 -6.36 42.30
N GLY A 494 -12.06 -7.68 42.12
CA GLY A 494 -10.99 -8.59 42.51
C GLY A 494 -10.32 -9.19 41.28
N THR A 495 -10.04 -10.49 41.32
CA THR A 495 -9.41 -11.24 40.22
C THR A 495 -10.34 -12.35 39.72
N LEU A 496 -10.57 -12.42 38.41
CA LEU A 496 -11.18 -13.57 37.74
C LEU A 496 -10.08 -14.35 37.01
N LYS A 497 -10.05 -15.67 37.19
CA LYS A 497 -8.97 -16.52 36.69
C LYS A 497 -9.47 -17.82 36.06
N ASP A 498 -8.86 -18.22 34.95
CA ASP A 498 -9.04 -19.53 34.30
C ASP A 498 -10.52 -19.92 34.06
N PHE A 499 -11.29 -19.08 33.35
CA PHE A 499 -12.75 -19.26 33.22
C PHE A 499 -13.27 -19.22 31.77
N ASP A 500 -14.42 -19.86 31.56
CA ASP A 500 -15.22 -19.79 30.34
C ASP A 500 -16.37 -18.78 30.51
N PHE A 501 -16.36 -17.70 29.73
CA PHE A 501 -17.39 -16.68 29.76
C PHE A 501 -18.51 -16.95 28.75
N ARG A 502 -19.74 -17.06 29.25
CA ARG A 502 -20.97 -17.25 28.47
C ARG A 502 -22.04 -16.22 28.85
N GLY A 503 -21.62 -14.99 29.12
CA GLY A 503 -22.47 -13.90 29.59
C GLY A 503 -22.51 -12.68 28.68
N ALA A 504 -23.09 -11.60 29.18
CA ALA A 504 -23.20 -10.33 28.46
C ALA A 504 -22.02 -9.40 28.73
N LEU A 505 -21.65 -9.19 30.00
CA LEU A 505 -20.62 -8.24 30.39
C LEU A 505 -19.88 -8.69 31.64
N VAL A 506 -18.56 -8.48 31.65
CA VAL A 506 -17.72 -8.44 32.84
C VAL A 506 -17.08 -7.06 32.88
N GLU A 507 -17.29 -6.31 33.96
CA GLU A 507 -16.78 -4.95 34.12
C GLU A 507 -15.83 -4.85 35.31
N GLY A 508 -14.62 -4.33 35.09
CA GLY A 508 -13.65 -4.00 36.14
C GLY A 508 -12.70 -5.12 36.56
N GLY A 509 -11.80 -4.76 37.49
CA GLY A 509 -10.91 -5.67 38.19
C GLY A 509 -9.85 -6.33 37.32
N THR A 510 -9.22 -7.39 37.83
CA THR A 510 -8.14 -8.11 37.17
C THR A 510 -8.65 -9.38 36.51
N LEU A 511 -8.20 -9.63 35.29
CA LEU A 511 -8.34 -10.90 34.58
C LEU A 511 -6.98 -11.59 34.53
N SER A 512 -6.94 -12.91 34.77
CA SER A 512 -5.71 -13.69 34.83
C SER A 512 -5.87 -15.09 34.24
N GLY A 513 -4.78 -15.68 33.76
CA GLY A 513 -4.76 -17.05 33.24
C GLY A 513 -5.43 -17.20 31.88
N ASP A 514 -5.99 -18.38 31.60
CA ASP A 514 -6.62 -18.71 30.33
C ASP A 514 -8.12 -18.39 30.34
N ILE A 515 -8.53 -17.43 29.52
CA ILE A 515 -9.91 -16.93 29.45
C ILE A 515 -10.45 -17.16 28.05
N THR A 516 -11.58 -17.86 27.98
CA THR A 516 -12.32 -18.06 26.73
C THR A 516 -13.67 -17.41 26.85
N ASN A 517 -14.03 -16.58 25.88
CA ASN A 517 -15.35 -15.96 25.78
C ASN A 517 -16.15 -16.65 24.67
N ASN A 518 -16.93 -17.65 25.08
CA ASN A 518 -17.84 -18.43 24.24
C ASN A 518 -19.28 -17.88 24.28
N SER A 519 -19.44 -16.59 24.60
CA SER A 519 -20.77 -15.97 24.64
C SER A 519 -21.41 -15.92 23.26
N GLN A 520 -22.57 -16.56 23.12
CA GLN A 520 -23.36 -16.57 21.88
C GLN A 520 -24.00 -15.22 21.55
N ILE A 521 -23.99 -14.28 22.50
CA ILE A 521 -24.56 -12.93 22.36
C ILE A 521 -23.49 -11.84 22.22
N GLY A 522 -22.22 -12.23 21.99
CA GLY A 522 -21.12 -11.28 21.83
C GLY A 522 -20.67 -10.62 23.14
N GLY A 523 -20.59 -11.40 24.22
CA GLY A 523 -20.20 -10.92 25.55
C GLY A 523 -18.90 -10.10 25.54
N SER A 524 -18.83 -9.09 26.42
CA SER A 524 -17.70 -8.15 26.47
C SER A 524 -16.97 -8.14 27.82
N PHE A 525 -15.66 -7.93 27.79
CA PHE A 525 -14.89 -7.47 28.96
C PHE A 525 -14.68 -5.97 28.87
N LYS A 526 -15.00 -5.23 29.94
CA LYS A 526 -14.95 -3.77 29.96
C LYS A 526 -14.14 -3.24 31.14
N ASP A 527 -13.27 -2.26 30.88
CA ASP A 527 -12.50 -1.55 31.91
C ASP A 527 -11.69 -2.48 32.83
N VAL A 528 -10.99 -3.46 32.23
CA VAL A 528 -10.27 -4.53 32.96
C VAL A 528 -8.76 -4.36 32.93
N HIS A 529 -8.11 -4.85 33.99
CA HIS A 529 -6.67 -5.02 34.07
C HIS A 529 -6.29 -6.48 33.72
N LEU A 530 -5.23 -6.68 32.94
CA LEU A 530 -4.76 -8.00 32.51
C LEU A 530 -3.45 -8.34 33.22
N ALA A 531 -3.47 -9.42 34.01
CA ALA A 531 -2.28 -9.94 34.68
C ALA A 531 -1.26 -10.52 33.68
N ALA A 532 -0.05 -10.79 34.17
CA ALA A 532 1.01 -11.44 33.40
C ALA A 532 0.53 -12.75 32.74
N ASN A 533 0.93 -13.00 31.49
CA ASN A 533 0.61 -14.21 30.73
C ASN A 533 -0.90 -14.49 30.54
N THR A 534 -1.78 -13.52 30.80
CA THR A 534 -3.21 -13.70 30.55
C THR A 534 -3.46 -13.95 29.07
N ARG A 535 -4.24 -14.96 28.72
CA ARG A 535 -4.67 -15.23 27.35
C ARG A 535 -6.18 -15.06 27.26
N ILE A 536 -6.62 -14.13 26.41
CA ILE A 536 -8.04 -13.91 26.15
C ILE A 536 -8.33 -14.34 24.72
N SER A 537 -9.31 -15.22 24.57
CA SER A 537 -9.81 -15.66 23.26
C SER A 537 -11.32 -15.52 23.14
N GLY A 538 -11.81 -15.02 22.01
CA GLY A 538 -13.25 -14.88 21.74
C GLY A 538 -13.89 -13.58 22.26
N GLY A 539 -15.11 -13.31 21.78
CA GLY A 539 -15.96 -12.21 22.26
C GLY A 539 -15.43 -10.80 21.99
N GLN A 540 -15.72 -9.87 22.92
CA GLN A 540 -15.47 -8.44 22.74
C GLN A 540 -14.65 -7.82 23.89
N LEU A 541 -13.87 -6.79 23.58
CA LEU A 541 -13.22 -5.90 24.53
C LEU A 541 -13.75 -4.46 24.35
N GLN A 542 -13.97 -3.75 25.46
CA GLN A 542 -14.51 -2.40 25.47
C GLN A 542 -13.86 -1.53 26.57
N GLY A 543 -13.76 -0.22 26.34
CA GLY A 543 -13.24 0.71 27.34
C GLY A 543 -11.72 0.60 27.51
N ILE A 544 -11.24 0.69 28.75
CA ILE A 544 -9.82 0.74 29.10
C ILE A 544 -9.31 -0.66 29.46
N ILE A 545 -8.42 -1.22 28.63
CA ILE A 545 -7.79 -2.52 28.83
C ILE A 545 -6.29 -2.31 29.05
N ARG A 546 -5.77 -2.62 30.24
CA ARG A 546 -4.35 -2.37 30.58
C ARG A 546 -3.67 -3.62 31.08
N SER A 547 -2.42 -3.82 30.69
CA SER A 547 -1.49 -4.73 31.34
C SER A 547 -0.25 -3.97 31.78
N ASP A 548 0.20 -4.21 33.01
CA ASP A 548 1.37 -3.54 33.59
C ASP A 548 2.66 -4.39 33.47
N VAL A 549 2.64 -5.46 32.65
CA VAL A 549 3.70 -6.48 32.65
C VAL A 549 4.41 -6.54 31.30
N ASN A 550 5.62 -5.97 31.23
CA ASN A 550 6.41 -5.89 30.00
C ASN A 550 7.10 -7.20 29.60
N ASP A 551 7.47 -8.05 30.57
CA ASP A 551 8.21 -9.30 30.30
C ASP A 551 7.29 -10.46 29.92
N ALA A 552 6.02 -10.38 30.32
CA ALA A 552 5.01 -11.42 30.14
C ALA A 552 3.65 -10.80 29.75
N PRO A 553 3.57 -10.10 28.60
CA PRO A 553 2.39 -9.37 28.20
C PRO A 553 1.21 -10.30 27.92
N ALA A 554 0.01 -9.82 28.22
CA ALA A 554 -1.22 -10.55 27.93
C ALA A 554 -1.45 -10.70 26.41
N ARG A 555 -1.98 -11.84 25.98
CA ARG A 555 -2.21 -12.19 24.57
C ARG A 555 -3.69 -12.13 24.21
N LEU A 556 -4.00 -11.46 23.11
CA LEU A 556 -5.36 -11.28 22.61
C LEU A 556 -5.55 -12.01 21.28
N GLU A 557 -6.57 -12.87 21.21
CA GLU A 557 -6.83 -13.75 20.06
C GLU A 557 -8.33 -13.87 19.76
N ASN A 558 -8.69 -14.00 18.48
CA ASN A 558 -10.05 -14.30 18.01
C ASN A 558 -11.15 -13.41 18.60
N LEU A 559 -10.90 -12.12 18.79
CA LEU A 559 -11.82 -11.19 19.46
C LEU A 559 -11.97 -9.86 18.71
N GLN A 560 -13.02 -9.12 19.08
CA GLN A 560 -13.27 -7.78 18.55
C GLN A 560 -13.06 -6.72 19.63
N VAL A 561 -12.31 -5.67 19.32
CA VAL A 561 -12.18 -4.47 20.16
C VAL A 561 -13.19 -3.43 19.68
N LYS A 562 -14.00 -2.90 20.59
CA LYS A 562 -15.04 -1.90 20.29
C LYS A 562 -14.45 -0.52 19.99
N ASP A 563 -15.27 0.32 19.35
CA ASP A 563 -14.94 1.71 19.04
C ASP A 563 -14.54 2.49 20.30
N ASN A 564 -13.58 3.42 20.15
CA ASN A 564 -13.07 4.30 21.22
C ASN A 564 -12.46 3.56 22.43
N SER A 565 -12.06 2.30 22.26
CA SER A 565 -11.32 1.56 23.28
C SER A 565 -9.86 1.99 23.37
N TYR A 566 -9.26 1.75 24.54
CA TYR A 566 -7.84 1.97 24.82
C TYR A 566 -7.22 0.67 25.29
N LEU A 567 -6.22 0.16 24.57
CA LEU A 567 -5.47 -1.05 24.93
C LEU A 567 -4.02 -0.69 25.20
N SER A 568 -3.44 -1.21 26.30
CA SER A 568 -2.02 -1.05 26.56
C SER A 568 -1.32 -2.27 27.14
N GLY A 569 -0.06 -2.49 26.75
CA GLY A 569 0.79 -3.54 27.31
C GLY A 569 0.44 -4.96 26.85
N VAL A 570 -0.19 -5.09 25.68
CA VAL A 570 -0.72 -6.37 25.18
C VAL A 570 -0.03 -6.83 23.90
N VAL A 571 -0.07 -8.15 23.66
CA VAL A 571 0.27 -8.77 22.39
C VAL A 571 -1.01 -8.95 21.57
N ILE A 572 -1.00 -8.42 20.35
CA ILE A 572 -2.11 -8.46 19.41
C ILE A 572 -1.82 -9.52 18.34
N SER A 573 -2.72 -10.47 18.15
CA SER A 573 -2.64 -11.45 17.05
C SER A 573 -3.36 -10.98 15.79
N ASN A 574 -3.11 -11.65 14.66
CA ASN A 574 -3.74 -11.36 13.36
C ASN A 574 -5.25 -11.68 13.29
N THR A 575 -5.82 -12.23 14.37
CA THR A 575 -7.25 -12.57 14.47
C THR A 575 -8.05 -11.52 15.23
N VAL A 576 -7.38 -10.52 15.81
CA VAL A 576 -8.02 -9.40 16.51
C VAL A 576 -8.55 -8.39 15.50
N ARG A 577 -9.80 -7.97 15.67
CA ARG A 577 -10.43 -6.93 14.82
C ARG A 577 -10.69 -5.68 15.64
N PHE A 578 -10.41 -4.52 15.05
CA PHE A 578 -10.57 -3.22 15.70
C PHE A 578 -11.79 -2.47 15.19
N GLY A 579 -12.50 -1.84 16.12
CA GLY A 579 -13.46 -0.79 15.83
C GLY A 579 -12.78 0.53 15.49
N LYS A 580 -13.57 1.59 15.33
CA LYS A 580 -13.06 2.92 14.97
C LYS A 580 -12.38 3.60 16.16
N ALA A 581 -11.33 4.38 15.88
CA ALA A 581 -10.65 5.21 16.87
C ALA A 581 -10.15 4.45 18.12
N VAL A 582 -9.76 3.19 17.94
CA VAL A 582 -9.10 2.41 19.00
C VAL A 582 -7.68 2.92 19.18
N THR A 583 -7.28 3.20 20.43
CA THR A 583 -5.91 3.58 20.77
C THR A 583 -5.14 2.36 21.29
N LEU A 584 -3.98 2.09 20.69
CA LEU A 584 -3.05 1.04 21.10
C LEU A 584 -1.78 1.70 21.63
N SER A 585 -1.43 1.40 22.88
CA SER A 585 -0.32 2.02 23.59
C SER A 585 0.66 0.97 24.12
N ASN A 586 1.95 1.06 23.76
CA ASN A 586 2.98 0.10 24.22
C ASN A 586 2.60 -1.36 23.90
N VAL A 587 2.31 -1.67 22.63
CA VAL A 587 1.82 -2.98 22.20
C VAL A 587 2.85 -3.74 21.38
N ARG A 588 2.78 -5.07 21.46
CA ARG A 588 3.52 -5.98 20.57
C ARG A 588 2.57 -6.59 19.54
N LEU A 589 2.97 -6.58 18.28
CA LEU A 589 2.19 -7.11 17.17
C LEU A 589 2.76 -8.47 16.78
N ALA A 590 1.93 -9.50 16.78
CA ALA A 590 2.33 -10.82 16.29
C ALA A 590 2.53 -10.80 14.76
N GLN A 591 2.98 -11.94 14.24
CA GLN A 591 3.23 -12.11 12.80
C GLN A 591 2.00 -11.81 11.96
N SER A 592 2.21 -11.10 10.84
CA SER A 592 1.19 -10.83 9.83
C SER A 592 -0.06 -10.11 10.36
N VAL A 593 0.09 -9.30 11.42
CA VAL A 593 -0.98 -8.41 11.89
C VAL A 593 -1.18 -7.30 10.87
N SER A 594 -2.44 -6.96 10.59
CA SER A 594 -2.81 -5.77 9.83
C SER A 594 -3.62 -4.85 10.74
N LEU A 595 -3.15 -3.61 10.87
CA LEU A 595 -3.81 -2.55 11.63
C LEU A 595 -4.37 -1.52 10.67
N VAL A 596 -5.68 -1.28 10.79
CA VAL A 596 -6.43 -0.33 9.96
C VAL A 596 -7.29 0.55 10.85
N ASP A 597 -7.29 1.86 10.60
CA ASP A 597 -8.13 2.86 11.30
C ASP A 597 -7.93 2.93 12.82
N VAL A 598 -6.68 2.69 13.29
CA VAL A 598 -6.29 2.76 14.71
C VAL A 598 -5.36 3.94 15.00
N ILE A 599 -5.24 4.29 16.28
CA ILE A 599 -4.31 5.28 16.80
C ILE A 599 -3.22 4.53 17.57
N LEU A 600 -1.95 4.80 17.27
CA LEU A 600 -0.79 4.22 17.94
C LEU A 600 -0.08 5.27 18.81
N GLU A 601 0.36 4.86 20.00
CA GLU A 601 1.20 5.68 20.86
C GLU A 601 2.22 4.85 21.66
N GLY A 602 3.35 5.47 22.03
CA GLY A 602 4.40 4.80 22.81
C GLY A 602 5.20 3.80 21.97
N GLN A 603 5.53 2.65 22.55
CA GLN A 603 6.38 1.63 21.92
C GLN A 603 5.55 0.63 21.11
N ILE A 604 5.74 0.58 19.80
CA ILE A 604 5.05 -0.38 18.92
C ILE A 604 6.08 -1.29 18.25
N THR A 605 6.03 -2.57 18.59
CA THR A 605 7.00 -3.55 18.09
C THR A 605 6.27 -4.68 17.38
N GLY A 606 6.51 -4.85 16.08
CA GLY A 606 6.07 -6.00 15.31
C GLY A 606 7.13 -7.10 15.22
N ASP A 607 6.78 -8.18 14.53
CA ASP A 607 7.70 -9.29 14.27
C ASP A 607 8.65 -8.94 13.11
N ALA A 608 9.97 -9.01 13.32
CA ALA A 608 10.95 -8.61 12.31
C ALA A 608 10.95 -9.49 11.04
N LYS A 609 10.47 -10.74 11.11
CA LYS A 609 10.41 -11.68 9.97
C LYS A 609 9.09 -11.58 9.21
N ALA A 610 8.02 -11.24 9.90
CA ALA A 610 6.69 -11.04 9.33
C ALA A 610 6.05 -9.77 9.90
N PRO A 611 6.55 -8.59 9.47
CA PRO A 611 6.19 -7.30 10.05
C PRO A 611 4.71 -7.01 9.91
N ALA A 612 4.17 -6.28 10.90
CA ALA A 612 2.77 -5.89 10.88
C ALA A 612 2.53 -4.76 9.88
N ARG A 613 1.46 -4.82 9.09
CA ARG A 613 1.08 -3.77 8.13
C ARG A 613 0.19 -2.72 8.78
N LEU A 614 0.55 -1.45 8.57
CA LEU A 614 -0.19 -0.28 9.05
C LEU A 614 -0.82 0.46 7.87
N GLU A 615 -2.14 0.66 7.88
CA GLU A 615 -2.87 1.42 6.86
C GLU A 615 -3.90 2.36 7.51
N ASN A 616 -3.98 3.61 7.06
CA ASN A 616 -4.85 4.64 7.66
C ASN A 616 -4.68 4.76 9.19
N VAL A 617 -3.43 4.65 9.66
CA VAL A 617 -3.08 4.68 11.09
C VAL A 617 -2.54 6.05 11.48
N ILE A 618 -2.94 6.56 12.63
CA ILE A 618 -2.35 7.77 13.22
C ILE A 618 -1.33 7.35 14.28
N VAL A 619 -0.06 7.71 14.10
CA VAL A 619 1.01 7.46 15.07
C VAL A 619 1.28 8.76 15.81
N LYS A 620 1.03 8.80 17.12
CA LYS A 620 1.21 10.00 17.93
C LYS A 620 2.68 10.39 18.08
N GLU A 621 2.91 11.66 18.40
CA GLU A 621 4.23 12.21 18.69
C GLU A 621 5.02 11.41 19.74
N ASN A 622 6.35 11.42 19.63
CA ASN A 622 7.28 10.72 20.53
C ASN A 622 7.10 9.18 20.61
N SER A 623 6.35 8.59 19.68
CA SER A 623 6.21 7.13 19.57
C SER A 623 7.41 6.49 18.89
N GLN A 624 7.59 5.20 19.09
CA GLN A 624 8.66 4.41 18.45
C GLN A 624 8.06 3.22 17.73
N LEU A 625 8.48 3.02 16.47
CA LEU A 625 8.05 1.90 15.64
C LEU A 625 9.23 1.00 15.30
N ALA A 626 9.06 -0.31 15.45
CA ALA A 626 10.02 -1.32 15.04
C ALA A 626 9.30 -2.54 14.43
N GLY A 627 9.86 -3.17 13.39
CA GLY A 627 9.28 -4.38 12.79
C GLY A 627 7.88 -4.22 12.20
N VAL A 628 7.59 -3.09 11.54
CA VAL A 628 6.28 -2.79 10.92
C VAL A 628 6.44 -2.29 9.49
N VAL A 629 5.39 -2.44 8.68
CA VAL A 629 5.31 -1.91 7.32
C VAL A 629 4.38 -0.70 7.30
N ILE A 630 4.91 0.46 6.97
CA ILE A 630 4.18 1.73 6.82
C ILE A 630 3.51 1.77 5.44
N GLY A 631 2.19 1.81 5.46
CA GLY A 631 1.32 1.78 4.30
C GLY A 631 0.69 3.12 3.94
N LYS A 632 -0.29 3.06 3.06
CA LYS A 632 -1.12 4.20 2.65
C LYS A 632 -1.84 4.81 3.84
N GLY A 633 -1.89 6.14 3.89
CA GLY A 633 -2.68 6.89 4.87
C GLY A 633 -2.13 6.86 6.30
N VAL A 634 -0.93 6.32 6.51
CA VAL A 634 -0.26 6.41 7.81
C VAL A 634 0.23 7.83 8.05
N GLN A 635 -0.12 8.39 9.19
CA GLN A 635 0.28 9.72 9.62
C GLN A 635 1.27 9.60 10.78
N LEU A 636 2.52 10.04 10.57
CA LEU A 636 3.54 10.06 11.60
C LEU A 636 3.54 11.41 12.32
N GLY A 637 3.34 11.41 13.63
CA GLY A 637 3.45 12.60 14.47
C GLY A 637 4.89 13.08 14.65
N ASP A 638 5.05 14.24 15.26
CA ASP A 638 6.36 14.85 15.50
C ASP A 638 7.25 13.95 16.36
N LYS A 639 8.53 13.87 16.00
CA LYS A 639 9.55 13.07 16.73
C LYS A 639 9.22 11.59 16.87
N VAL A 640 8.41 11.03 15.97
CA VAL A 640 8.29 9.57 15.85
C VAL A 640 9.64 9.00 15.43
N VAL A 641 10.13 8.00 16.16
CA VAL A 641 11.38 7.31 15.87
C VAL A 641 11.06 6.01 15.15
N LEU A 642 11.63 5.84 13.96
CA LEU A 642 11.60 4.59 13.22
C LEU A 642 12.88 3.81 13.52
N SER A 643 12.76 2.55 13.89
CA SER A 643 13.87 1.68 14.27
C SER A 643 14.00 0.49 13.31
N GLU A 644 14.94 -0.40 13.60
CA GLU A 644 15.23 -1.58 12.79
C GLU A 644 13.96 -2.38 12.44
N GLY A 645 13.89 -2.84 11.18
CA GLY A 645 12.78 -3.63 10.66
C GLY A 645 11.55 -2.83 10.26
N VAL A 646 11.55 -1.50 10.40
CA VAL A 646 10.52 -0.68 9.76
C VAL A 646 10.73 -0.66 8.26
N ARG A 647 9.65 -0.92 7.52
CA ARG A 647 9.62 -0.90 6.05
C ARG A 647 8.47 -0.04 5.56
N PHE A 648 8.45 0.24 4.27
CA PHE A 648 7.42 1.02 3.60
C PHE A 648 6.82 0.22 2.45
N SER A 649 5.52 0.33 2.25
CA SER A 649 4.85 -0.34 1.12
C SER A 649 5.21 0.27 -0.25
N SER A 650 5.79 1.47 -0.27
CA SER A 650 6.21 2.21 -1.45
C SER A 650 7.11 3.38 -1.03
N SER A 651 8.04 3.78 -1.90
CA SER A 651 8.95 4.90 -1.65
C SER A 651 8.25 6.25 -1.45
N GLN A 652 7.03 6.42 -1.97
CA GLN A 652 6.24 7.64 -1.76
C GLN A 652 5.81 7.86 -0.29
N TRP A 653 5.81 6.80 0.52
CA TRP A 653 5.44 6.87 1.94
C TRP A 653 6.64 7.15 2.84
N ILE A 654 7.85 7.22 2.27
CA ILE A 654 9.07 7.55 3.00
C ILE A 654 9.08 9.07 3.25
N PRO A 655 9.22 9.52 4.50
CA PRO A 655 9.38 10.94 4.79
C PRO A 655 10.59 11.54 4.06
N THR A 656 10.43 12.76 3.54
CA THR A 656 11.48 13.46 2.80
C THR A 656 12.74 13.64 3.67
N GLN A 657 13.92 13.41 3.08
CA GLN A 657 15.23 13.53 3.74
C GLN A 657 15.44 12.58 4.95
N MET A 658 14.65 11.52 5.08
CA MET A 658 14.87 10.52 6.11
C MET A 658 16.09 9.64 5.76
N GLU A 659 16.98 9.48 6.72
CA GLU A 659 18.05 8.48 6.68
C GLU A 659 17.47 7.11 7.03
N LEU A 660 17.65 6.14 6.12
CA LEU A 660 17.00 4.83 6.16
C LEU A 660 17.97 3.71 6.53
N ILE A 661 19.28 3.96 6.56
CA ILE A 661 20.29 2.92 6.82
C ILE A 661 20.09 2.22 8.18
N ASN A 662 19.55 2.95 9.17
CA ASN A 662 19.27 2.45 10.51
C ASN A 662 18.04 1.54 10.59
N LEU A 663 17.19 1.52 9.56
CA LEU A 663 16.03 0.64 9.47
C LEU A 663 16.43 -0.76 9.00
N LEU A 664 17.57 -0.88 8.31
CA LEU A 664 18.11 -2.15 7.84
C LEU A 664 18.72 -2.95 9.00
N PRO A 665 18.66 -4.29 8.94
CA PRO A 665 19.29 -5.15 9.92
C PRO A 665 20.82 -5.00 9.90
N ALA A 666 21.46 -5.20 11.06
CA ALA A 666 22.92 -5.30 11.12
C ALA A 666 23.40 -6.59 10.43
N LEU A 667 24.64 -6.59 9.95
CA LEU A 667 25.29 -7.82 9.49
C LEU A 667 25.46 -8.83 10.65
N PRO A 668 25.31 -10.15 10.39
CA PRO A 668 25.32 -11.18 11.42
C PRO A 668 26.72 -11.46 12.01
N SER A 669 27.79 -11.22 11.26
CA SER A 669 29.19 -11.32 11.69
C SER A 669 29.85 -9.97 11.48
N MET A 670 29.89 -9.14 12.52
CA MET A 670 30.60 -7.86 12.46
C MET A 670 32.00 -8.10 13.03
N ASP A 671 32.96 -8.46 12.18
CA ASP A 671 34.38 -8.65 12.54
C ASP A 671 35.24 -7.55 11.89
N CYS A 672 34.71 -6.32 11.93
CA CYS A 672 35.38 -5.10 11.44
C CYS A 672 35.61 -4.08 12.56
N ASP A 673 35.82 -4.58 13.78
CA ASP A 673 36.16 -3.77 14.95
C ASP A 673 37.51 -3.03 14.78
N GLU A 674 38.30 -3.39 13.76
CA GLU A 674 39.58 -2.74 13.41
C GLU A 674 39.43 -1.32 12.88
N LEU A 675 38.27 -1.00 12.27
CA LEU A 675 37.97 0.34 11.78
C LEU A 675 36.87 0.98 12.63
N ILE A 676 37.12 2.18 13.13
CA ILE A 676 36.08 2.98 13.77
C ILE A 676 35.24 3.62 12.67
N MET A 677 34.02 3.13 12.50
CA MET A 677 33.14 3.48 11.39
C MET A 677 32.07 4.50 11.82
N PRO A 678 31.66 5.43 10.94
CA PRO A 678 30.74 6.50 11.30
C PRO A 678 29.27 6.05 11.32
N VAL A 679 28.96 4.92 10.67
CA VAL A 679 27.59 4.41 10.50
C VAL A 679 27.53 2.91 10.75
N LYS A 680 26.32 2.42 11.07
CA LYS A 680 26.00 1.00 11.20
C LYS A 680 26.22 0.29 9.86
N GLN A 681 26.92 -0.84 9.91
CA GLN A 681 27.08 -1.76 8.79
C GLN A 681 25.80 -2.56 8.63
N SER A 682 25.07 -2.25 7.56
CA SER A 682 23.74 -2.80 7.31
C SER A 682 23.77 -3.90 6.26
N ASP A 683 22.99 -4.96 6.49
CA ASP A 683 22.76 -6.03 5.52
C ASP A 683 21.84 -5.54 4.41
N LEU A 684 22.40 -5.37 3.21
CA LEU A 684 21.71 -4.89 2.02
C LEU A 684 20.95 -6.01 1.30
N SER A 685 21.02 -7.27 1.76
CA SER A 685 20.09 -8.30 1.30
C SER A 685 18.65 -8.02 1.76
N ALA A 686 18.49 -7.22 2.82
CA ALA A 686 17.21 -6.67 3.23
C ALA A 686 16.85 -5.39 2.44
N ASP A 687 15.60 -4.96 2.58
CA ASP A 687 15.11 -3.72 2.00
C ASP A 687 14.27 -2.95 3.02
N VAL A 688 14.20 -1.64 2.78
CA VAL A 688 13.30 -0.68 3.42
C VAL A 688 11.92 -0.66 2.76
N LEU A 689 11.75 -1.33 1.60
CA LEU A 689 10.48 -1.52 0.92
C LEU A 689 9.90 -2.93 1.08
N GLU A 690 8.57 -3.05 1.05
CA GLU A 690 7.89 -4.35 1.06
C GLU A 690 6.61 -4.41 0.18
N PRO A 691 6.48 -5.39 -0.74
CA PRO A 691 7.44 -6.49 -0.98
C PRO A 691 8.70 -6.01 -1.70
N SER A 692 9.83 -6.66 -1.43
CA SER A 692 11.09 -6.42 -2.13
C SER A 692 11.94 -7.69 -2.22
N VAL A 693 12.85 -7.69 -3.19
CA VAL A 693 13.92 -8.69 -3.39
C VAL A 693 15.21 -8.36 -2.61
N GLY A 694 15.29 -7.21 -1.94
CA GLY A 694 16.48 -6.73 -1.24
C GLY A 694 17.20 -5.60 -1.98
N LEU A 695 17.86 -4.70 -1.25
CA LEU A 695 18.58 -3.56 -1.86
C LEU A 695 19.76 -4.00 -2.72
N LEU A 696 20.52 -5.03 -2.31
CA LEU A 696 21.63 -5.58 -3.08
C LEU A 696 21.14 -6.19 -4.40
N ALA A 697 19.97 -6.84 -4.38
CA ALA A 697 19.35 -7.36 -5.59
C ALA A 697 18.86 -6.22 -6.50
N ALA A 698 18.27 -5.16 -5.93
CA ALA A 698 17.86 -3.98 -6.67
C ALA A 698 19.04 -3.22 -7.29
N ILE A 699 20.17 -3.11 -6.58
CA ILE A 699 21.43 -2.57 -7.10
C ILE A 699 21.91 -3.40 -8.29
N ASN A 700 21.94 -4.73 -8.16
CA ASN A 700 22.33 -5.62 -9.26
C ASN A 700 21.34 -5.64 -10.44
N GLY A 701 20.13 -5.09 -10.27
CA GLY A 701 19.15 -4.89 -11.34
C GLY A 701 19.36 -3.62 -12.17
N LEU A 702 20.33 -2.77 -11.83
CA LEU A 702 20.64 -1.56 -12.59
C LEU A 702 21.19 -1.91 -13.98
N ALA A 703 20.71 -1.20 -15.01
CA ALA A 703 21.09 -1.41 -16.41
C ALA A 703 22.62 -1.39 -16.60
N ASP A 704 23.30 -0.44 -15.94
CA ASP A 704 24.77 -0.31 -15.97
C ASP A 704 25.50 -1.59 -15.56
N LEU A 705 24.92 -2.39 -14.66
CA LEU A 705 25.47 -3.67 -14.22
C LEU A 705 24.97 -4.83 -15.09
N THR A 706 23.66 -4.90 -15.36
CA THR A 706 23.06 -6.02 -16.10
C THR A 706 23.55 -6.07 -17.56
N ASP A 707 23.69 -4.93 -18.22
CA ASP A 707 24.13 -4.85 -19.62
C ASP A 707 25.58 -5.30 -19.80
N ASN A 708 26.39 -5.18 -18.73
CA ASN A 708 27.78 -5.61 -18.69
C ASN A 708 27.99 -6.97 -18.00
N ASN A 709 26.91 -7.63 -17.55
CA ASN A 709 26.96 -8.88 -16.77
C ASN A 709 27.87 -8.75 -15.53
N TRP A 710 27.82 -7.59 -14.88
CA TRP A 710 28.53 -7.29 -13.64
C TRP A 710 27.64 -7.58 -12.43
N VAL A 711 28.24 -8.12 -11.38
CA VAL A 711 27.53 -8.46 -10.14
C VAL A 711 28.31 -7.88 -8.96
N ILE A 712 27.62 -7.05 -8.19
CA ILE A 712 28.08 -6.55 -6.90
C ILE A 712 27.72 -7.54 -5.81
N THR A 713 28.69 -7.89 -4.99
CA THR A 713 28.51 -8.72 -3.78
C THR A 713 28.71 -7.88 -2.53
N GLN A 714 27.98 -8.16 -1.46
CA GLN A 714 28.26 -7.60 -0.15
C GLN A 714 29.12 -8.56 0.67
N GLU A 715 30.22 -8.05 1.20
CA GLU A 715 31.15 -8.76 2.08
C GLU A 715 30.54 -8.88 3.49
N ALA A 716 30.79 -10.00 4.18
CA ALA A 716 30.06 -10.38 5.39
C ALA A 716 30.53 -9.66 6.65
N ASP A 717 31.82 -9.29 6.72
CA ASP A 717 32.48 -8.79 7.93
C ASP A 717 32.31 -7.26 8.07
N CYS A 718 32.64 -6.50 7.02
CA CYS A 718 32.58 -5.03 6.96
C CYS A 718 31.36 -4.49 6.20
N GLY A 719 30.65 -5.35 5.45
CA GLY A 719 29.53 -4.90 4.62
C GLY A 719 29.94 -4.13 3.37
N THR A 720 31.21 -4.24 2.95
CA THR A 720 31.70 -3.58 1.72
C THR A 720 31.00 -4.16 0.50
N LEU A 721 30.61 -3.30 -0.43
CA LEU A 721 30.13 -3.69 -1.76
C LEU A 721 31.32 -3.86 -2.69
N GLN A 722 31.45 -5.04 -3.29
CA GLN A 722 32.59 -5.40 -4.13
C GLN A 722 32.15 -5.76 -5.54
N LEU A 723 32.93 -5.31 -6.53
CA LEU A 723 32.80 -5.67 -7.94
C LEU A 723 34.18 -6.04 -8.48
N THR A 724 34.34 -7.24 -9.02
CA THR A 724 35.60 -7.66 -9.66
C THR A 724 35.40 -7.74 -11.17
N ILE A 725 36.24 -7.02 -11.93
CA ILE A 725 36.27 -7.00 -13.39
C ILE A 725 37.70 -7.30 -13.81
N ASP A 726 37.90 -8.46 -14.46
CA ASP A 726 39.22 -8.98 -14.83
C ASP A 726 40.19 -9.00 -13.62
N THR A 727 41.21 -8.15 -13.62
CA THR A 727 42.21 -8.04 -12.53
C THR A 727 41.86 -6.98 -11.49
N LEU A 728 40.89 -6.11 -11.78
CA LEU A 728 40.50 -4.99 -10.93
C LEU A 728 39.41 -5.42 -9.95
N ARG A 729 39.56 -5.04 -8.68
CA ARG A 729 38.50 -5.17 -7.67
C ARG A 729 38.15 -3.80 -7.12
N PHE A 730 36.92 -3.38 -7.38
CA PHE A 730 36.31 -2.21 -6.79
C PHE A 730 35.67 -2.57 -5.46
N ALA A 731 35.82 -1.72 -4.45
CA ALA A 731 35.21 -1.87 -3.15
C ALA A 731 34.75 -0.52 -2.60
N VAL A 732 33.48 -0.44 -2.22
CA VAL A 732 32.86 0.74 -1.62
C VAL A 732 32.06 0.38 -0.39
N GLN A 733 32.07 1.26 0.61
CA GLN A 733 31.35 1.11 1.87
C GLN A 733 30.04 1.91 1.83
N PRO A 734 28.88 1.26 2.00
CA PRO A 734 27.61 1.96 2.18
C PRO A 734 27.65 2.89 3.39
N LEU A 735 27.25 4.14 3.18
CA LEU A 735 27.23 5.17 4.23
C LEU A 735 25.80 5.63 4.55
N SER A 736 25.00 5.86 3.52
CA SER A 736 23.68 6.47 3.64
C SER A 736 22.69 5.80 2.71
N VAL A 737 21.46 5.63 3.19
CA VAL A 737 20.33 5.13 2.42
C VAL A 737 19.20 6.16 2.50
N THR A 738 18.81 6.71 1.37
CA THR A 738 17.75 7.74 1.30
C THR A 738 16.76 7.41 0.18
N SER A 739 15.72 8.22 0.01
CA SER A 739 14.77 8.10 -1.11
C SER A 739 14.88 9.28 -2.07
N THR A 740 14.56 9.03 -3.34
CA THR A 740 14.56 10.02 -4.42
C THR A 740 13.52 9.69 -5.49
N ASN A 741 13.19 10.68 -6.32
CA ASN A 741 12.34 10.51 -7.51
C ASN A 741 13.17 10.46 -8.81
N ARG A 742 14.50 10.41 -8.70
CA ARG A 742 15.40 10.27 -9.84
C ARG A 742 15.27 8.88 -10.46
N SER A 743 15.49 8.79 -11.78
CA SER A 743 15.53 7.51 -12.49
C SER A 743 16.68 6.62 -11.98
N ALA A 744 16.49 5.30 -12.13
CA ALA A 744 17.50 4.33 -11.76
C ALA A 744 18.81 4.58 -12.49
N ALA A 745 19.93 4.56 -11.76
CA ALA A 745 21.26 4.82 -12.30
C ALA A 745 22.37 4.34 -11.36
N LEU A 746 23.50 3.94 -11.92
CA LEU A 746 24.79 3.88 -11.25
C LEU A 746 25.59 5.16 -11.54
N GLU A 747 25.81 5.99 -10.52
CA GLU A 747 26.55 7.24 -10.67
C GLU A 747 27.90 7.17 -9.94
N VAL A 748 28.99 7.34 -10.69
CA VAL A 748 30.29 7.66 -10.11
C VAL A 748 30.33 9.17 -9.87
N LEU A 749 30.45 9.55 -8.60
CA LEU A 749 30.55 10.93 -8.16
C LEU A 749 32.03 11.34 -8.04
N GLU A 750 32.25 12.63 -7.80
CA GLU A 750 33.56 13.14 -7.43
C GLU A 750 34.14 12.39 -6.22
N ARG A 751 35.48 12.31 -6.15
CA ARG A 751 36.22 11.59 -5.10
C ARG A 751 35.94 10.09 -5.03
N GLN A 752 35.60 9.47 -6.15
CA GLN A 752 35.39 8.01 -6.24
C GLN A 752 34.24 7.51 -5.34
N SER A 753 33.26 8.36 -5.03
CA SER A 753 32.05 7.91 -4.33
C SER A 753 31.07 7.35 -5.34
N VAL A 754 30.27 6.37 -4.95
CA VAL A 754 29.28 5.76 -5.84
C VAL A 754 27.90 5.99 -5.26
N ARG A 755 26.98 6.39 -6.13
CA ARG A 755 25.56 6.47 -5.80
C ARG A 755 24.81 5.46 -6.64
N PHE A 756 24.14 4.53 -5.98
CA PHE A 756 23.21 3.60 -6.59
C PHE A 756 21.80 4.14 -6.41
N VAL A 757 21.07 4.39 -7.49
CA VAL A 757 19.66 4.77 -7.46
C VAL A 757 18.87 3.60 -8.02
N THR A 758 18.08 2.91 -7.18
CA THR A 758 17.25 1.77 -7.61
C THR A 758 16.06 2.22 -8.46
N ASP A 759 15.43 1.30 -9.18
CA ASP A 759 14.17 1.50 -9.91
C ASP A 759 13.01 1.93 -9.00
N THR A 760 13.05 1.53 -7.74
CA THR A 760 12.10 1.92 -6.70
C THR A 760 12.39 3.29 -6.07
N GLY A 761 13.47 3.97 -6.47
CA GLY A 761 13.84 5.30 -5.98
C GLY A 761 14.56 5.28 -4.63
N ILE A 762 15.15 4.16 -4.22
CA ILE A 762 16.05 4.11 -3.06
C ILE A 762 17.47 4.45 -3.51
N VAL A 763 18.14 5.29 -2.74
CA VAL A 763 19.50 5.76 -3.02
C VAL A 763 20.44 5.17 -1.98
N VAL A 764 21.47 4.44 -2.43
CA VAL A 764 22.59 4.01 -1.58
C VAL A 764 23.81 4.84 -1.97
N LEU A 765 24.29 5.68 -1.06
CA LEU A 765 25.56 6.40 -1.19
C LEU A 765 26.66 5.59 -0.53
N ALA A 766 27.74 5.34 -1.27
CA ALA A 766 28.90 4.59 -0.79
C ALA A 766 30.21 5.32 -1.10
N HIS A 767 31.19 5.19 -0.20
CA HIS A 767 32.54 5.74 -0.35
C HIS A 767 33.58 4.65 -0.58
N PRO A 768 34.77 4.96 -1.11
CA PRO A 768 35.86 3.98 -1.23
C PRO A 768 36.12 3.24 0.08
N ALA A 769 36.22 1.92 0.03
CA ALA A 769 36.45 1.09 1.21
C ALA A 769 37.90 0.60 1.30
N VAL A 770 38.41 0.44 2.53
CA VAL A 770 39.64 -0.31 2.80
C VAL A 770 39.37 -1.79 2.55
N GLN A 771 40.11 -2.43 1.64
CA GLN A 771 39.85 -3.82 1.24
C GLN A 771 40.50 -4.86 2.17
N ALA A 772 41.47 -4.46 2.98
CA ALA A 772 42.14 -5.31 3.97
C ALA A 772 42.32 -4.55 5.31
N PRO A 773 41.22 -4.26 6.03
CA PRO A 773 41.22 -3.41 7.21
C PRO A 773 42.14 -3.94 8.32
N SER A 774 42.07 -5.22 8.66
CA SER A 774 42.89 -5.82 9.72
C SER A 774 44.39 -5.76 9.41
N LEU A 775 44.77 -5.96 8.14
CA LEU A 775 46.17 -5.85 7.72
C LEU A 775 46.67 -4.41 7.78
N LEU A 776 45.84 -3.44 7.33
CA LEU A 776 46.19 -2.03 7.40
C LEU A 776 46.40 -1.60 8.85
N GLN A 777 45.48 -1.96 9.75
CA GLN A 777 45.60 -1.64 11.17
C GLN A 777 46.83 -2.29 11.79
N ALA A 778 47.09 -3.58 11.52
CA ALA A 778 48.27 -4.28 12.01
C ALA A 778 49.57 -3.60 11.52
N SER A 779 49.62 -3.21 10.24
CA SER A 779 50.77 -2.53 9.65
C SER A 779 50.99 -1.15 10.25
N LEU A 780 49.93 -0.36 10.47
CA LEU A 780 50.02 0.96 11.09
C LEU A 780 50.37 0.90 12.58
N ALA A 781 49.94 -0.15 13.30
CA ALA A 781 50.31 -0.37 14.69
C ALA A 781 51.83 -0.56 14.89
N GLU A 782 52.55 -1.08 13.88
CA GLU A 782 54.03 -1.15 13.90
C GLU A 782 54.70 0.23 13.88
N PHE A 783 53.97 1.28 13.47
CA PHE A 783 54.41 2.67 13.45
C PHE A 783 53.85 3.49 14.64
N ASP A 784 53.35 2.84 15.70
CA ASP A 784 52.65 3.48 16.83
C ASP A 784 51.37 4.24 16.41
N LEU A 785 50.69 3.77 15.34
CA LEU A 785 49.43 4.33 14.81
C LEU A 785 48.28 3.29 14.85
N PRO A 786 47.83 2.83 16.03
CA PRO A 786 46.94 1.67 16.15
C PRO A 786 45.48 1.93 15.75
N GLU A 787 45.06 3.20 15.62
CA GLU A 787 43.67 3.58 15.36
C GLU A 787 43.48 4.08 13.93
N VAL A 788 42.43 3.58 13.27
CA VAL A 788 41.99 4.06 11.96
C VAL A 788 40.51 4.40 12.04
N ILE A 789 40.18 5.67 11.84
CA ILE A 789 38.83 6.21 11.94
C ILE A 789 38.35 6.58 10.53
N VAL A 790 37.25 6.00 10.09
CA VAL A 790 36.58 6.41 8.85
C VAL A 790 35.65 7.58 9.17
N LEU A 791 35.88 8.71 8.51
CA LEU A 791 35.06 9.91 8.66
C LEU A 791 33.81 9.83 7.77
N GLU A 792 32.78 10.63 8.08
CA GLU A 792 31.53 10.69 7.29
C GLU A 792 31.74 11.03 5.81
N ASN A 793 32.83 11.72 5.46
CA ASN A 793 33.19 12.05 4.07
C ASN A 793 33.98 10.94 3.35
N GLY A 794 34.19 9.79 4.00
CA GLY A 794 34.95 8.65 3.51
C GLY A 794 36.47 8.76 3.65
N ASN A 795 36.99 9.86 4.21
CA ASN A 795 38.43 9.96 4.49
C ASN A 795 38.77 9.15 5.75
N LEU A 796 40.00 8.65 5.79
CA LEU A 796 40.62 8.02 6.94
C LEU A 796 41.31 9.09 7.78
N LYS A 797 41.08 9.06 9.08
CA LYS A 797 41.81 9.78 10.11
C LYS A 797 42.60 8.75 10.93
N ILE A 798 43.92 8.90 10.94
CA ILE A 798 44.84 8.01 11.66
C ILE A 798 45.54 8.85 12.74
N PRO A 799 45.09 8.82 14.01
CA PRO A 799 45.67 9.61 15.09
C PRO A 799 47.11 9.20 15.41
N ALA A 800 47.96 10.18 15.70
CA ALA A 800 49.31 9.97 16.20
C ALA A 800 49.43 10.33 17.70
N PRO A 801 50.37 9.72 18.46
CA PRO A 801 50.50 9.95 19.90
C PRO A 801 50.88 11.39 20.30
N ASP A 802 51.45 12.17 19.38
CA ASP A 802 51.91 13.54 19.60
C ASP A 802 50.81 14.60 19.42
N GLY A 803 49.58 14.17 19.11
CA GLY A 803 48.43 15.05 18.85
C GLY A 803 48.26 15.46 17.38
N ASN A 804 49.19 15.09 16.50
CA ASN A 804 48.98 15.17 15.05
C ASN A 804 48.16 13.97 14.57
N TRP A 805 47.77 13.97 13.31
CA TRP A 805 47.09 12.83 12.69
C TRP A 805 47.30 12.80 11.18
N PHE A 806 47.07 11.67 10.55
CA PHE A 806 47.20 11.52 9.09
C PHE A 806 45.84 11.45 8.41
N SER A 807 45.66 12.24 7.35
CA SER A 807 44.47 12.23 6.50
C SER A 807 44.75 11.51 5.19
N ALA A 808 44.03 10.42 4.96
CA ALA A 808 44.13 9.63 3.75
C ALA A 808 42.75 9.30 3.18
N ARG A 809 42.68 8.81 1.96
CA ARG A 809 41.48 8.22 1.35
C ARG A 809 41.89 6.96 0.61
N ALA A 810 41.21 5.86 0.86
CA ALA A 810 41.46 4.62 0.13
C ALA A 810 41.11 4.81 -1.36
N ASP A 811 41.93 4.26 -2.26
CA ASP A 811 41.52 4.08 -3.64
C ASP A 811 40.44 3.00 -3.66
N TRP A 812 39.31 3.26 -4.30
CA TRP A 812 38.21 2.29 -4.40
C TRP A 812 38.61 1.01 -5.16
N VAL A 813 39.74 0.99 -5.86
CA VAL A 813 40.19 -0.12 -6.68
C VAL A 813 41.49 -0.72 -6.15
N SER A 814 41.56 -2.04 -6.17
CA SER A 814 42.79 -2.81 -6.03
C SER A 814 43.04 -3.61 -7.30
N PHE A 815 44.31 -3.89 -7.58
CA PHE A 815 44.72 -4.70 -8.73
C PHE A 815 45.64 -5.83 -8.29
N ILE A 816 45.68 -6.91 -9.08
CA ILE A 816 46.58 -8.03 -8.85
C ILE A 816 48.01 -7.57 -9.13
N SER A 817 48.92 -7.81 -8.18
CA SER A 817 50.34 -7.51 -8.36
C SER A 817 50.92 -8.40 -9.45
N GLU A 818 51.62 -7.80 -10.41
CA GLU A 818 52.40 -8.52 -11.42
C GLU A 818 53.85 -8.80 -10.93
N GLU A 819 54.25 -8.24 -9.79
CA GLU A 819 55.58 -8.43 -9.23
C GLU A 819 55.65 -9.69 -8.35
N PRO A 820 56.49 -10.68 -8.71
CA PRO A 820 56.64 -11.89 -7.91
C PRO A 820 57.41 -11.59 -6.61
N GLY A 821 56.85 -12.02 -5.49
CA GLY A 821 57.55 -12.03 -4.19
C GLY A 821 57.38 -10.77 -3.33
N MET A 822 56.37 -9.93 -3.58
CA MET A 822 56.01 -8.87 -2.62
C MET A 822 55.60 -9.44 -1.26
N GLU A 823 56.01 -8.78 -0.18
CA GLU A 823 55.56 -9.07 1.18
C GLU A 823 54.22 -8.38 1.46
N THR A 824 53.34 -9.03 2.23
CA THR A 824 52.07 -8.44 2.66
C THR A 824 52.30 -7.39 3.73
N GLY A 825 51.61 -6.25 3.64
CA GLY A 825 51.71 -5.15 4.62
C GLY A 825 51.60 -3.77 3.97
N LEU A 826 51.92 -2.73 4.73
CA LEU A 826 52.00 -1.35 4.25
C LEU A 826 53.34 -1.13 3.51
N SER A 827 53.28 -0.55 2.32
CA SER A 827 54.42 -0.23 1.47
C SER A 827 54.28 1.18 0.90
N PHE A 828 55.39 1.72 0.38
CA PHE A 828 55.46 3.09 -0.12
C PHE A 828 56.18 3.13 -1.48
N GLU A 829 55.72 4.01 -2.37
CA GLU A 829 56.40 4.36 -3.61
C GLU A 829 56.45 5.88 -3.82
N GLU A 830 57.20 6.35 -4.82
CA GLU A 830 57.28 7.78 -5.15
C GLU A 830 56.03 8.23 -5.90
N ASN A 831 55.49 9.41 -5.55
CA ASN A 831 54.35 9.99 -6.24
C ASN A 831 54.75 10.43 -7.65
N SER A 832 53.99 9.96 -8.65
CA SER A 832 54.27 10.24 -10.07
C SER A 832 54.01 11.69 -10.50
N HIS A 833 53.34 12.50 -9.68
CA HIS A 833 52.97 13.88 -9.98
C HIS A 833 53.86 14.91 -9.31
N VAL A 834 54.40 14.60 -8.12
CA VAL A 834 55.21 15.53 -7.33
C VAL A 834 56.42 14.78 -6.75
N THR A 835 57.61 15.20 -7.15
CA THR A 835 58.87 14.61 -6.68
C THR A 835 59.03 14.79 -5.17
N GLY A 836 59.59 13.79 -4.49
CA GLY A 836 59.82 13.86 -3.04
C GLY A 836 58.58 13.63 -2.15
N VAL A 837 57.42 13.36 -2.76
CA VAL A 837 56.19 12.95 -2.06
C VAL A 837 56.00 11.44 -2.19
N VAL A 838 55.62 10.76 -1.10
CA VAL A 838 55.38 9.31 -1.10
C VAL A 838 53.90 8.99 -1.30
N LEU A 839 53.62 7.83 -1.88
CA LEU A 839 52.29 7.21 -1.94
C LEU A 839 52.31 5.92 -1.13
N ALA A 840 51.36 5.80 -0.21
CA ALA A 840 51.17 4.59 0.58
C ALA A 840 50.23 3.60 -0.14
N TYR A 841 50.53 2.31 -0.06
CA TYR A 841 49.66 1.23 -0.51
C TYR A 841 49.80 0.00 0.37
N THR A 842 48.75 -0.81 0.47
CA THR A 842 48.81 -2.12 1.13
C THR A 842 48.91 -3.23 0.11
N VAL A 843 49.76 -4.22 0.40
CA VAL A 843 49.82 -5.50 -0.30
C VAL A 843 49.10 -6.54 0.55
N PHE A 844 48.05 -7.17 0.03
CA PHE A 844 47.26 -8.15 0.78
C PHE A 844 46.86 -9.34 -0.10
N THR A 845 46.58 -10.47 0.53
CA THR A 845 46.12 -11.69 -0.16
C THR A 845 44.60 -11.73 -0.17
N ASP A 846 44.00 -11.96 -1.35
CA ASP A 846 42.55 -12.16 -1.45
C ASP A 846 42.11 -13.61 -1.22
N ASN A 847 40.79 -13.84 -1.22
CA ASN A 847 40.18 -15.16 -1.02
C ASN A 847 40.55 -16.20 -2.09
N GLN A 848 41.19 -15.79 -3.19
CA GLN A 848 41.68 -16.64 -4.26
C GLN A 848 43.21 -16.79 -4.22
N GLU A 849 43.84 -16.39 -3.10
CA GLU A 849 45.28 -16.39 -2.88
C GLU A 849 46.08 -15.47 -3.82
N ASN A 850 45.44 -14.50 -4.48
CA ASN A 850 46.15 -13.50 -5.28
C ASN A 850 46.69 -12.37 -4.37
N LEU A 851 47.91 -11.93 -4.63
CA LEU A 851 48.45 -10.70 -4.05
C LEU A 851 47.85 -9.49 -4.76
N ARG A 852 47.25 -8.59 -3.98
CA ARG A 852 46.61 -7.36 -4.44
C ARG A 852 47.26 -6.13 -3.82
N GLN A 853 47.23 -5.03 -4.57
CA GLN A 853 47.70 -3.72 -4.12
C GLN A 853 46.53 -2.75 -4.06
N GLN A 854 46.34 -2.07 -2.92
CA GLN A 854 45.40 -0.96 -2.77
C GLN A 854 46.14 0.30 -2.33
N PHE A 855 45.98 1.38 -3.10
CA PHE A 855 46.58 2.68 -2.79
C PHE A 855 45.75 3.48 -1.78
N PHE A 856 46.42 4.33 -1.03
CA PHE A 856 45.82 5.33 -0.14
C PHE A 856 46.36 6.69 -0.53
N TYR A 857 45.49 7.63 -0.87
CA TYR A 857 45.90 8.95 -1.32
C TYR A 857 45.80 9.98 -0.20
N PRO A 858 46.72 10.96 -0.13
CA PRO A 858 46.54 12.10 0.75
C PRO A 858 45.22 12.80 0.45
N ALA A 859 44.48 13.15 1.49
CA ALA A 859 43.17 13.79 1.34
C ALA A 859 43.11 15.08 2.16
N PRO A 860 42.32 16.09 1.74
CA PRO A 860 42.11 17.26 2.59
C PRO A 860 41.54 16.82 3.93
N ALA A 861 42.13 17.32 5.01
CA ALA A 861 41.66 17.07 6.36
C ALA A 861 40.20 17.53 6.56
N MET A 862 39.85 18.68 5.97
CA MET A 862 38.51 19.27 6.01
C MET A 862 38.05 19.68 4.60
N PRO A 863 37.58 18.70 3.82
CA PRO A 863 37.17 18.97 2.44
C PRO A 863 36.03 19.98 2.33
N GLU A 864 35.11 19.99 3.29
CA GLU A 864 33.96 20.92 3.29
C GLU A 864 34.42 22.38 3.44
N SER A 865 35.48 22.62 4.22
CA SER A 865 36.07 23.96 4.35
C SER A 865 36.65 24.43 3.01
N LEU A 866 37.29 23.53 2.26
CA LEU A 866 37.82 23.82 0.93
C LEU A 866 36.70 24.18 -0.05
N TYR A 867 35.62 23.39 -0.10
CA TYR A 867 34.46 23.67 -0.95
C TYR A 867 33.72 24.96 -0.59
N SER A 868 33.64 25.29 0.70
CA SER A 868 32.96 26.50 1.14
C SER A 868 33.74 27.79 0.85
N ALA A 869 35.07 27.71 0.80
CA ALA A 869 35.96 28.87 0.68
C ALA A 869 36.48 29.09 -0.75
N ALA A 870 36.72 28.02 -1.51
CA ALA A 870 37.37 28.07 -2.81
C ALA A 870 36.41 27.77 -3.98
N GLN A 871 36.81 28.20 -5.18
CA GLN A 871 36.13 27.92 -6.44
C GLN A 871 36.92 26.88 -7.25
N GLN A 872 36.26 26.23 -8.22
CA GLN A 872 36.90 25.24 -9.11
C GLN A 872 37.66 24.14 -8.37
N VAL A 873 37.15 23.72 -7.20
CA VAL A 873 37.79 22.68 -6.40
C VAL A 873 37.66 21.34 -7.13
N VAL A 874 38.79 20.79 -7.55
CA VAL A 874 38.90 19.45 -8.14
C VAL A 874 39.85 18.63 -7.29
N ILE A 875 39.40 17.43 -6.92
CA ILE A 875 40.21 16.44 -6.21
C ILE A 875 40.28 15.22 -7.11
N GLU A 876 41.45 15.01 -7.71
CA GLU A 876 41.70 13.93 -8.65
C GLU A 876 42.17 12.66 -7.93
N ARG A 877 42.34 11.59 -8.73
CA ARG A 877 43.07 10.40 -8.29
C ARG A 877 44.51 10.78 -7.92
N TYR A 878 45.18 9.98 -7.07
CA TYR A 878 46.58 10.21 -6.67
C TYR A 878 46.82 11.35 -5.66
N GLY A 879 45.75 11.89 -5.07
CA GLY A 879 45.84 12.94 -4.02
C GLY A 879 46.12 14.34 -4.56
N LEU A 880 45.99 14.52 -5.88
CA LEU A 880 46.15 15.82 -6.53
C LEU A 880 44.91 16.68 -6.30
N VAL A 881 45.13 17.90 -5.83
CA VAL A 881 44.08 18.88 -5.52
C VAL A 881 44.36 20.16 -6.29
N SER A 882 43.35 20.70 -6.95
CA SER A 882 43.38 22.04 -7.54
C SER A 882 42.18 22.87 -7.12
N PHE A 883 42.40 24.16 -6.87
CA PHE A 883 41.33 25.09 -6.50
C PHE A 883 41.76 26.54 -6.74
N GLU A 884 40.79 27.45 -6.78
CA GLU A 884 40.99 28.89 -6.87
C GLU A 884 40.50 29.56 -5.57
N LEU A 885 41.37 30.31 -4.91
CA LEU A 885 41.04 31.06 -3.69
C LEU A 885 41.54 32.51 -3.84
N GLU A 886 40.65 33.47 -3.60
CA GLU A 886 40.94 34.92 -3.71
C GLU A 886 41.56 35.35 -5.08
N GLY A 887 41.22 34.64 -6.16
CA GLY A 887 41.73 34.90 -7.51
C GLY A 887 43.12 34.30 -7.80
N GLN A 888 43.66 33.49 -6.89
CA GLN A 888 44.89 32.72 -7.08
C GLN A 888 44.57 31.22 -7.24
N SER A 889 45.19 30.58 -8.23
CA SER A 889 45.05 29.13 -8.46
C SER A 889 46.15 28.36 -7.73
N TYR A 890 45.74 27.28 -7.08
CA TYR A 890 46.59 26.33 -6.37
C TYR A 890 46.44 24.96 -7.01
N ARG A 891 47.56 24.23 -7.19
CA ARG A 891 47.57 22.85 -7.69
C ARG A 891 48.76 22.10 -7.11
N GLY A 892 48.50 20.93 -6.53
CA GLY A 892 49.53 20.16 -5.85
C GLY A 892 49.01 18.86 -5.23
N VAL A 893 49.89 18.10 -4.58
CA VAL A 893 49.54 16.90 -3.82
C VAL A 893 49.58 17.25 -2.33
N LEU A 894 48.58 16.84 -1.56
CA LEU A 894 48.56 17.11 -0.12
C LEU A 894 49.55 16.23 0.64
N ASP A 895 50.03 16.71 1.77
CA ASP A 895 50.67 15.88 2.79
C ASP A 895 49.62 15.03 3.50
N TYR A 896 49.97 13.79 3.85
CA TYR A 896 49.14 12.99 4.74
C TYR A 896 49.09 13.63 6.13
N LEU A 897 50.19 14.23 6.58
CA LEU A 897 50.30 14.79 7.93
C LEU A 897 49.42 16.03 8.11
N VAL A 898 48.59 15.97 9.14
CA VAL A 898 47.79 17.09 9.63
C VAL A 898 48.33 17.49 11.00
N THR A 899 48.78 18.74 11.10
CA THR A 899 49.35 19.30 12.34
C THR A 899 48.37 20.26 12.99
N THR A 900 48.52 20.48 14.30
CA THR A 900 47.73 21.48 15.04
C THR A 900 48.48 22.80 15.13
N GLY A 901 47.77 23.91 14.92
CA GLY A 901 48.33 25.26 15.06
C GLY A 901 47.29 26.28 15.49
N THR A 902 47.63 27.57 15.40
CA THR A 902 46.68 28.64 15.72
C THR A 902 45.57 28.70 14.66
N PRO A 903 44.28 28.80 15.06
CA PRO A 903 43.15 28.96 14.15
C PRO A 903 43.27 30.15 13.20
N ALA A 904 42.68 30.02 12.01
CA ALA A 904 42.56 31.11 11.06
C ALA A 904 41.83 32.32 11.69
N SER A 905 42.44 33.51 11.68
CA SER A 905 41.89 34.76 12.27
C SER A 905 41.53 35.81 11.22
N PRO A 906 40.50 36.67 11.44
CA PRO A 906 39.14 36.36 11.88
C PRO A 906 38.20 36.17 10.67
N GLY A 907 37.52 35.02 10.58
CA GLY A 907 36.54 34.73 9.52
C GLY A 907 36.05 33.28 9.42
N ASN A 908 36.67 32.32 10.12
CA ASN A 908 36.36 30.88 10.05
C ASN A 908 36.40 30.29 8.61
N LEU A 909 37.21 30.86 7.72
CA LEU A 909 37.42 30.37 6.35
C LEU A 909 38.83 29.77 6.20
N LEU A 910 38.99 28.88 5.22
CA LEU A 910 40.29 28.31 4.83
C LEU A 910 41.27 29.42 4.43
N GLN A 911 42.52 29.32 4.89
CA GLN A 911 43.63 30.21 4.49
C GLN A 911 44.74 29.40 3.82
N VAL A 912 45.44 30.02 2.88
CA VAL A 912 46.60 29.43 2.20
C VAL A 912 47.77 30.38 2.28
N GLU A 913 48.90 29.93 2.82
CA GLU A 913 50.12 30.72 2.98
C GLU A 913 51.29 30.07 2.20
N PRO A 914 52.24 30.87 1.66
CA PRO A 914 53.48 30.31 1.11
C PRO A 914 54.26 29.52 2.16
N PHE A 915 54.87 28.41 1.76
CA PHE A 915 55.67 27.55 2.60
C PHE A 915 57.00 27.20 1.92
N SER A 916 58.02 26.91 2.71
CA SER A 916 59.32 26.49 2.16
C SER A 916 59.18 25.16 1.41
N ASP A 917 59.93 24.99 0.33
CA ASP A 917 60.14 23.71 -0.38
C ASP A 917 60.55 22.59 0.61
N ILE A 918 59.60 21.74 1.00
CA ILE A 918 59.83 20.63 1.94
C ILE A 918 60.23 19.37 1.19
N ASN A 919 59.68 19.14 0.00
CA ASN A 919 59.92 17.94 -0.80
C ASN A 919 61.21 17.99 -1.64
N GLY A 920 61.87 19.15 -1.73
CA GLY A 920 63.16 19.33 -2.37
C GLY A 920 63.10 19.34 -3.89
N ASP A 921 61.95 19.67 -4.48
CA ASP A 921 61.75 19.66 -5.93
C ASP A 921 62.11 21.00 -6.62
N GLY A 922 62.48 22.01 -5.82
CA GLY A 922 62.85 23.34 -6.27
C GLY A 922 61.67 24.32 -6.40
N LYS A 923 60.47 23.97 -5.94
CA LYS A 923 59.27 24.83 -5.91
C LYS A 923 58.86 25.15 -4.47
N GLU A 924 58.32 26.36 -4.25
CA GLU A 924 57.75 26.69 -2.94
C GLU A 924 56.40 25.98 -2.76
N ASP A 925 56.22 25.37 -1.59
CA ASP A 925 54.99 24.67 -1.21
C ASP A 925 53.94 25.64 -0.65
N TRP A 926 52.74 25.13 -0.39
CA TRP A 926 51.66 25.90 0.23
C TRP A 926 51.23 25.28 1.56
N LEU A 927 50.92 26.10 2.55
CA LEU A 927 50.36 25.68 3.83
C LEU A 927 48.86 26.02 3.86
N LEU A 928 48.02 24.99 3.92
CA LEU A 928 46.58 25.13 4.15
C LEU A 928 46.35 25.23 5.66
N ILE A 929 45.61 26.25 6.08
CA ILE A 929 45.20 26.48 7.47
C ILE A 929 43.69 26.42 7.54
N TYR A 930 43.17 25.35 8.15
CA TYR A 930 41.75 25.09 8.30
C TYR A 930 41.12 25.97 9.40
N PRO A 931 39.79 26.20 9.36
CA PRO A 931 39.10 27.08 10.31
C PRO A 931 39.31 26.74 11.79
N ASP A 932 39.52 25.46 12.10
CA ASP A 932 39.71 24.98 13.47
C ASP A 932 41.19 24.97 13.93
N GLY A 933 42.10 25.43 13.07
CA GLY A 933 43.54 25.53 13.36
C GLY A 933 44.36 24.32 12.93
N HIS A 934 43.76 23.28 12.38
CA HIS A 934 44.53 22.24 11.71
C HIS A 934 45.25 22.77 10.47
N ARG A 935 46.39 22.17 10.14
CA ARG A 935 47.24 22.59 9.03
C ARG A 935 47.70 21.40 8.21
N GLN A 936 47.81 21.59 6.90
CA GLN A 936 48.24 20.56 5.96
C GLN A 936 49.05 21.20 4.83
N ILE A 937 50.14 20.57 4.41
CA ILE A 937 50.98 21.06 3.32
C ILE A 937 50.37 20.61 1.98
N LEU A 938 50.43 21.47 0.97
CA LEU A 938 50.13 21.17 -0.42
C LEU A 938 51.42 21.35 -1.22
N PHE A 939 52.02 20.22 -1.61
CA PHE A 939 53.25 20.16 -2.40
C PHE A 939 52.98 20.57 -3.84
N GLN A 940 53.68 21.59 -4.34
CA GLN A 940 53.34 22.22 -5.62
C GLN A 940 53.66 21.32 -6.84
N SER A 941 52.67 21.03 -7.69
CA SER A 941 52.86 20.18 -8.90
C SER A 941 53.48 20.88 -10.09
#